data_AF-A0A959V8E6-F1
#
_entry.id   AF-A0A959V8E6-F1
#
_cell.length_a   1.000
_cell.length_b   1.000
_cell.length_c   1.000
_cell.angle_alpha   90.00
_cell.angle_beta   90.00
_cell.angle_gamma   90.00
#
_symmetry.space_group_name_H-M   'P 1'
#
loop_
_entity.id
_entity.type
_entity.pdbx_description
1 polymer ?
#
loop_
_entity_poly.entity_id
_entity_poly.type
_entity_poly.pdbx_seq_one_letter_code
_entity_poly.pdbx_strand_id
1 'polypeptide(L)'
;MKISDIFQYFIILFLLAPFIGGAQTNSAPFTPILIAPADQSTGNATDVTLSVEVGDPDPGQLTVTLIGRKKPGPSEDFTIMGLPDTQYYTGPKYGGLPEMFYSQTQWIVDNRVAENIVYVVQEGDCVQTGDEFEDEWKRADTAIRIIEDPLTTMLAEGIPYVISVGNHDQSPIGNPNGTTDLFNAYFGEARFAGRSYYGGHYGDKNNNSYHIFSAGGIDFIVISLEYDPYAKQSVLNWVDDILLANSHRKAIIVSHYIIGTGNPGAFGAQGQEIYNQVKDNPNVFLMLCGHIHGEGQRTDVYNGDTIHTVLADYQMRTDGGTGWFRIMRFSPENNSISFKTYSPWLDEWETDEDSEFELPFNMNDAGLDTLAIVSNVSPGSVVNIPWSDLDPNTEYEWFVEVNDGYATTRSPRWTFTTWDHQLDLKAFLEGPFNGSSMNVNSTAVTLQQPYSALPWNYSGTESVNLIPPDIIDWLLIELRDAANPALAGGETRVYRRAAFLKANGDVVDLDGYSPVSFPVNVDQNLFVILWHRNHLPLMSAIGLNGEQGVFQYDFTQDANASYGGNSACAELPGARYGMPAGDVNADGSVNLLDLSNWSYNAGQSGYLNNDLNLDTHTDNNDKNSMWLHNYGKSSQVPQ
;
A
#
# COMPACT_ATOMS: atom_id res chain seq x y z
N MET A 1 25.43 -89.13 -41.30
CA MET A 1 24.76 -88.92 -42.60
C MET A 1 23.26 -88.84 -42.33
N LYS A 2 22.62 -87.67 -42.61
CA LYS A 2 21.18 -87.30 -42.46
C LYS A 2 20.60 -87.39 -41.03
N ILE A 3 20.20 -86.29 -40.36
CA ILE A 3 19.06 -85.34 -40.53
C ILE A 3 17.68 -85.96 -40.29
N SER A 4 16.97 -85.35 -39.32
CA SER A 4 15.53 -85.35 -38.91
C SER A 4 15.44 -85.65 -37.40
N ASP A 5 14.85 -84.88 -36.48
CA ASP A 5 13.82 -83.81 -36.47
C ASP A 5 14.04 -82.90 -35.23
N ILE A 6 14.00 -81.57 -35.34
CA ILE A 6 12.93 -80.63 -34.90
C ILE A 6 12.25 -80.99 -33.56
N PHE A 7 12.39 -80.15 -32.53
CA PHE A 7 11.27 -79.47 -31.83
C PHE A 7 11.75 -78.37 -30.87
N GLN A 8 11.06 -77.23 -30.94
CA GLN A 8 11.27 -75.95 -30.25
C GLN A 8 11.05 -76.02 -28.73
N TYR A 9 11.85 -75.25 -27.97
CA TYR A 9 11.36 -74.48 -26.82
C TYR A 9 11.97 -73.07 -26.83
N PHE A 10 11.10 -72.07 -26.74
CA PHE A 10 11.41 -70.66 -26.60
C PHE A 10 12.13 -70.39 -25.27
N ILE A 11 13.28 -69.71 -25.31
CA ILE A 11 13.81 -68.94 -24.18
C ILE A 11 13.89 -67.48 -24.64
N ILE A 12 12.99 -66.66 -24.08
CA ILE A 12 13.07 -65.22 -24.06
C ILE A 12 14.16 -64.85 -23.06
N LEU A 13 15.27 -64.29 -23.54
CA LEU A 13 16.19 -63.53 -22.70
C LEU A 13 16.26 -62.11 -23.27
N PHE A 14 15.52 -61.21 -22.63
CA PHE A 14 15.64 -59.77 -22.83
C PHE A 14 17.08 -59.35 -22.48
N LEU A 15 17.78 -58.77 -23.47
CA LEU A 15 18.97 -57.96 -23.22
C LEU A 15 18.52 -56.69 -22.50
N LEU A 16 18.72 -56.66 -21.18
CA LEU A 16 18.81 -55.44 -20.38
C LEU A 16 20.05 -54.66 -20.88
N ALA A 17 19.83 -53.73 -21.81
CA ALA A 17 20.69 -52.57 -21.90
C ALA A 17 20.32 -51.65 -20.72
N PRO A 18 21.27 -51.24 -19.87
CA PRO A 18 20.98 -50.24 -18.86
C PRO A 18 20.70 -48.92 -19.58
N PHE A 19 19.45 -48.46 -19.53
CA PHE A 19 19.17 -47.03 -19.64
C PHE A 19 19.91 -46.36 -18.48
N ILE A 20 21.11 -45.85 -18.76
CA ILE A 20 21.71 -44.81 -17.94
C ILE A 20 20.92 -43.54 -18.31
N GLY A 21 19.71 -43.41 -17.76
CA GLY A 21 19.12 -42.11 -17.53
C GLY A 21 19.96 -41.48 -16.44
N GLY A 22 21.04 -40.79 -16.82
CA GLY A 22 21.66 -39.86 -15.91
C GLY A 22 20.59 -38.85 -15.53
N ALA A 23 20.25 -38.77 -14.24
CA ALA A 23 19.53 -37.61 -13.73
C ALA A 23 20.34 -36.40 -14.19
N GLN A 24 19.77 -35.59 -15.08
CA GLN A 24 20.39 -34.30 -15.41
C GLN A 24 20.45 -33.54 -14.08
N THR A 25 21.65 -33.23 -13.63
CA THR A 25 21.85 -32.50 -12.38
C THR A 25 21.35 -31.09 -12.62
N ASN A 26 20.10 -30.81 -12.22
CA ASN A 26 19.54 -29.47 -12.28
C ASN A 26 20.25 -28.58 -11.27
N SER A 27 20.77 -27.46 -11.74
CA SER A 27 21.29 -26.38 -10.90
C SER A 27 20.20 -25.32 -10.79
N ALA A 28 20.06 -24.70 -9.62
CA ALA A 28 19.06 -23.66 -9.46
C ALA A 28 19.38 -22.43 -10.34
N PRO A 29 18.37 -21.66 -10.78
CA PRO A 29 18.58 -20.41 -11.49
C PRO A 29 19.50 -19.45 -10.71
N PHE A 30 20.19 -18.55 -11.43
CA PHE A 30 20.98 -17.50 -10.77
C PHE A 30 20.07 -16.54 -10.00
N THR A 31 20.62 -15.92 -8.94
CA THR A 31 19.93 -14.84 -8.24
C THR A 31 19.64 -13.70 -9.24
N PRO A 32 18.39 -13.25 -9.38
CA PRO A 32 18.04 -12.17 -10.30
C PRO A 32 18.82 -10.90 -10.00
N ILE A 33 19.26 -10.20 -11.04
CA ILE A 33 20.03 -8.97 -10.93
C ILE A 33 19.09 -7.78 -11.19
N LEU A 34 19.04 -6.85 -10.23
CA LEU A 34 18.27 -5.62 -10.34
C LEU A 34 18.80 -4.74 -11.48
N ILE A 35 17.91 -4.31 -12.38
CA ILE A 35 18.21 -3.31 -13.42
C ILE A 35 17.53 -1.98 -13.10
N ALA A 36 16.23 -1.99 -12.76
CA ALA A 36 15.48 -0.79 -12.39
C ALA A 36 14.17 -1.15 -11.63
N PRO A 37 13.60 -0.22 -10.83
CA PRO A 37 14.27 0.98 -10.31
C PRO A 37 15.43 0.58 -9.37
N ALA A 38 16.42 1.45 -9.19
CA ALA A 38 17.53 1.15 -8.28
C ALA A 38 17.00 0.95 -6.85
N ASP A 39 17.64 0.06 -6.07
CA ASP A 39 17.22 -0.21 -4.70
C ASP A 39 17.32 1.05 -3.83
N GLN A 40 16.32 1.28 -3.00
CA GLN A 40 16.12 2.47 -2.17
C GLN A 40 16.05 3.77 -2.97
N SER A 41 15.81 3.70 -4.28
CA SER A 41 15.65 4.90 -5.09
C SER A 41 14.41 5.68 -4.65
N THR A 42 14.52 7.00 -4.70
CA THR A 42 13.43 7.92 -4.44
C THR A 42 13.15 8.71 -5.71
N GLY A 43 11.91 9.17 -5.89
CA GLY A 43 11.51 9.93 -7.08
C GLY A 43 11.09 9.14 -8.28
N ASN A 44 10.56 7.96 -8.05
CA ASN A 44 9.98 7.17 -9.10
C ASN A 44 8.62 7.74 -9.47
N ALA A 45 8.27 7.67 -10.76
CA ALA A 45 6.93 7.97 -11.22
C ALA A 45 5.93 7.00 -10.56
N THR A 46 4.68 7.42 -10.46
CA THR A 46 3.57 6.54 -10.03
C THR A 46 3.26 5.43 -11.04
N ASP A 47 3.85 5.52 -12.24
CA ASP A 47 3.95 4.45 -13.23
C ASP A 47 5.43 4.05 -13.40
N VAL A 48 5.87 2.98 -12.73
CA VAL A 48 7.26 2.52 -12.77
C VAL A 48 7.38 1.26 -13.65
N THR A 49 8.56 1.03 -14.24
CA THR A 49 8.88 -0.26 -14.87
C THR A 49 9.89 -1.00 -14.01
N LEU A 50 9.50 -2.18 -13.52
CA LEU A 50 10.36 -3.11 -12.81
C LEU A 50 11.17 -3.93 -13.82
N SER A 51 12.49 -3.88 -13.73
CA SER A 51 13.42 -4.50 -14.66
C SER A 51 14.42 -5.38 -13.92
N VAL A 52 14.50 -6.65 -14.32
CA VAL A 52 15.46 -7.62 -13.78
C VAL A 52 16.13 -8.43 -14.89
N GLU A 53 17.42 -8.70 -14.74
CA GLU A 53 18.11 -9.71 -15.54
C GLU A 53 18.01 -11.07 -14.84
N VAL A 54 17.59 -12.09 -15.57
CA VAL A 54 17.44 -13.46 -15.08
C VAL A 54 18.32 -14.41 -15.87
N GLY A 55 18.84 -15.45 -15.24
CA GLY A 55 19.71 -16.41 -15.90
C GLY A 55 19.70 -17.77 -15.20
N ASP A 56 20.23 -18.75 -15.91
CA ASP A 56 20.30 -20.14 -15.45
C ASP A 56 21.59 -20.78 -15.98
N PRO A 57 22.33 -21.54 -15.16
CA PRO A 57 23.45 -22.37 -15.64
C PRO A 57 23.02 -23.47 -16.62
N ASP A 58 21.77 -23.93 -16.57
CA ASP A 58 21.21 -24.98 -17.41
C ASP A 58 20.40 -24.42 -18.59
N PRO A 59 20.39 -25.11 -19.76
CA PRO A 59 19.57 -24.70 -20.89
C PRO A 59 18.10 -25.01 -20.61
N GLY A 60 17.25 -23.99 -20.58
CA GLY A 60 15.82 -24.13 -20.31
C GLY A 60 15.09 -22.81 -20.46
N GLN A 61 13.76 -22.87 -20.36
CA GLN A 61 12.94 -21.67 -20.26
C GLN A 61 12.59 -21.42 -18.80
N LEU A 62 12.61 -20.16 -18.40
CA LEU A 62 12.34 -19.71 -17.05
C LEU A 62 10.91 -19.16 -16.95
N THR A 63 10.33 -19.32 -15.77
CA THR A 63 9.16 -18.58 -15.31
C THR A 63 9.60 -17.59 -14.25
N VAL A 64 9.25 -16.33 -14.45
CA VAL A 64 9.64 -15.21 -13.60
C VAL A 64 8.38 -14.65 -12.95
N THR A 65 8.27 -14.78 -11.63
CA THR A 65 7.15 -14.27 -10.83
C THR A 65 7.59 -13.02 -10.09
N LEU A 66 6.94 -11.89 -10.35
CA LEU A 66 7.21 -10.63 -9.68
C LEU A 66 6.20 -10.44 -8.57
N ILE A 67 6.72 -10.08 -7.40
CA ILE A 67 5.97 -10.00 -6.17
C ILE A 67 6.31 -8.67 -5.51
N GLY A 68 5.31 -7.92 -5.08
CA GLY A 68 5.53 -6.62 -4.44
C GLY A 68 4.30 -6.10 -3.74
N ARG A 69 4.48 -5.04 -2.96
CA ARG A 69 3.41 -4.33 -2.26
C ARG A 69 3.83 -2.90 -1.95
N LYS A 70 2.87 -2.07 -1.55
CA LYS A 70 3.14 -0.86 -0.76
C LYS A 70 3.91 -1.28 0.49
N LYS A 71 5.12 -0.79 0.67
CA LYS A 71 5.92 -1.14 1.83
C LYS A 71 5.18 -0.59 3.05
N PRO A 72 4.85 -1.43 4.04
CA PRO A 72 4.31 -0.92 5.27
C PRO A 72 5.24 0.12 5.88
N GLY A 73 4.68 1.08 6.62
CA GLY A 73 5.49 1.90 7.52
C GLY A 73 6.35 1.01 8.44
N PRO A 74 7.34 1.56 9.16
CA PRO A 74 8.17 0.78 10.09
C PRO A 74 7.24 -0.12 10.91
N SER A 75 7.36 -1.43 10.71
CA SER A 75 6.38 -2.39 11.21
C SER A 75 6.58 -2.49 12.72
N GLU A 76 5.85 -1.65 13.44
CA GLU A 76 5.83 -1.72 14.89
C GLU A 76 5.29 -3.08 15.31
N ASP A 77 5.89 -3.64 16.36
CA ASP A 77 5.30 -4.77 17.04
C ASP A 77 3.85 -4.42 17.43
N PHE A 78 2.97 -5.41 17.37
CA PHE A 78 1.58 -5.26 17.80
C PHE A 78 1.14 -6.47 18.61
N THR A 79 0.06 -6.32 19.36
CA THR A 79 -0.39 -7.33 20.33
C THR A 79 -1.83 -7.75 20.10
N ILE A 80 -2.06 -9.06 20.14
CA ILE A 80 -3.39 -9.66 20.25
C ILE A 80 -3.52 -10.25 21.65
N MET A 81 -4.68 -10.04 22.29
CA MET A 81 -4.98 -10.57 23.62
C MET A 81 -5.88 -11.80 23.53
N GLY A 82 -5.59 -12.86 24.29
CA GLY A 82 -6.42 -14.05 24.43
C GLY A 82 -7.07 -14.12 25.81
N LEU A 83 -8.39 -14.19 25.86
CA LEU A 83 -9.22 -14.25 27.07
C LEU A 83 -9.92 -15.62 27.14
N PRO A 84 -9.30 -16.63 27.77
CA PRO A 84 -9.86 -17.96 27.83
C PRO A 84 -10.84 -18.15 28.99
N ASP A 85 -11.89 -18.95 28.77
CA ASP A 85 -12.66 -19.68 29.78
C ASP A 85 -13.07 -18.86 31.03
N THR A 86 -13.63 -17.66 30.79
CA THR A 86 -14.01 -16.67 31.81
C THR A 86 -15.24 -17.07 32.64
N GLN A 87 -15.83 -18.23 32.37
CA GLN A 87 -17.07 -18.72 32.96
C GLN A 87 -17.15 -18.66 34.49
N TYR A 88 -16.06 -18.94 35.21
CA TYR A 88 -16.10 -18.88 36.68
C TYR A 88 -16.03 -17.46 37.25
N TYR A 89 -15.72 -16.46 36.43
CA TYR A 89 -15.82 -15.04 36.80
C TYR A 89 -17.27 -14.56 36.62
N THR A 90 -17.91 -14.95 35.51
CA THR A 90 -19.28 -14.54 35.18
C THR A 90 -20.33 -15.37 35.91
N GLY A 91 -20.06 -16.64 36.21
CA GLY A 91 -20.79 -17.49 37.15
C GLY A 91 -19.90 -17.84 38.35
N PRO A 92 -19.79 -16.94 39.35
CA PRO A 92 -18.85 -17.06 40.47
C PRO A 92 -18.78 -18.47 41.08
N LYS A 93 -17.68 -19.17 40.83
CA LYS A 93 -17.43 -20.54 41.31
C LYS A 93 -15.96 -20.73 41.64
N TYR A 94 -15.67 -21.62 42.59
CA TYR A 94 -14.30 -21.95 43.02
C TYR A 94 -13.44 -20.73 43.44
N GLY A 95 -14.07 -19.63 43.85
CA GLY A 95 -13.38 -18.39 44.24
C GLY A 95 -13.29 -17.34 43.13
N GLY A 96 -13.72 -17.66 41.90
CA GLY A 96 -13.80 -16.71 40.78
C GLY A 96 -14.78 -15.58 41.06
N LEU A 97 -14.40 -14.37 40.65
CA LEU A 97 -15.16 -13.14 40.86
C LEU A 97 -15.31 -12.37 39.54
N PRO A 98 -16.44 -11.67 39.32
CA PRO A 98 -16.64 -10.87 38.10
C PRO A 98 -15.55 -9.79 37.92
N GLU A 99 -15.04 -9.26 39.02
CA GLU A 99 -13.98 -8.25 39.03
C GLU A 99 -12.66 -8.73 38.43
N MET A 100 -12.42 -10.05 38.39
CA MET A 100 -11.26 -10.62 37.68
C MET A 100 -11.40 -10.46 36.18
N PHE A 101 -12.60 -10.66 35.62
CA PHE A 101 -12.82 -10.40 34.20
C PHE A 101 -12.73 -8.90 33.90
N TYR A 102 -13.27 -8.06 34.79
CA TYR A 102 -13.16 -6.60 34.64
C TYR A 102 -11.71 -6.12 34.67
N SER A 103 -10.87 -6.67 35.55
CA SER A 103 -9.45 -6.30 35.61
C SER A 103 -8.70 -6.71 34.35
N GLN A 104 -9.02 -7.86 33.73
CA GLN A 104 -8.48 -8.27 32.43
C GLN A 104 -8.78 -7.23 31.35
N THR A 105 -10.06 -6.90 31.15
CA THR A 105 -10.47 -5.94 30.13
C THR A 105 -10.00 -4.52 30.43
N GLN A 106 -9.92 -4.12 31.70
CA GLN A 106 -9.40 -2.82 32.09
C GLN A 106 -7.90 -2.71 31.83
N TRP A 107 -7.12 -3.74 32.17
CA TRP A 107 -5.69 -3.77 31.88
C TRP A 107 -5.42 -3.66 30.38
N ILE A 108 -6.22 -4.33 29.54
CA ILE A 108 -6.14 -4.23 28.08
C ILE A 108 -6.32 -2.78 27.63
N VAL A 109 -7.31 -2.07 28.14
CA VAL A 109 -7.52 -0.66 27.82
C VAL A 109 -6.35 0.21 28.30
N ASP A 110 -5.93 0.04 29.54
CA ASP A 110 -4.88 0.84 30.18
C ASP A 110 -3.52 0.68 29.47
N ASN A 111 -3.25 -0.49 28.90
CA ASN A 111 -2.00 -0.81 28.21
C ASN A 111 -2.11 -0.77 26.68
N ARG A 112 -3.27 -0.42 26.12
CA ARG A 112 -3.51 -0.46 24.66
C ARG A 112 -2.43 0.25 23.85
N VAL A 113 -2.05 1.45 24.27
CA VAL A 113 -1.05 2.25 23.56
C VAL A 113 0.37 1.71 23.78
N ALA A 114 0.71 1.32 25.02
CA ALA A 114 2.06 0.90 25.37
C ALA A 114 2.42 -0.46 24.76
N GLU A 115 1.46 -1.38 24.70
CA GLU A 115 1.63 -2.71 24.14
C GLU A 115 1.14 -2.83 22.69
N ASN A 116 0.69 -1.72 22.09
CA ASN A 116 0.05 -1.69 20.78
C ASN A 116 -1.00 -2.80 20.60
N ILE A 117 -1.97 -2.85 21.51
CA ILE A 117 -3.03 -3.87 21.48
C ILE A 117 -4.03 -3.50 20.39
N VAL A 118 -4.13 -4.38 19.40
CA VAL A 118 -4.93 -4.16 18.18
C VAL A 118 -6.15 -5.07 18.08
N TYR A 119 -6.18 -6.17 18.84
CA TYR A 119 -7.26 -7.16 18.76
C TYR A 119 -7.40 -7.98 20.05
N VAL A 120 -8.63 -8.41 20.36
CA VAL A 120 -8.94 -9.31 21.50
C VAL A 120 -9.72 -10.54 21.03
N VAL A 121 -9.31 -11.72 21.47
CA VAL A 121 -9.99 -13.00 21.22
C VAL A 121 -10.50 -13.55 22.54
N GLN A 122 -11.80 -13.83 22.63
CA GLN A 122 -12.37 -14.65 23.71
C GLN A 122 -12.62 -16.07 23.18
N GLU A 123 -12.07 -17.06 23.88
CA GLU A 123 -11.88 -18.43 23.36
C GLU A 123 -13.03 -19.41 23.69
N GLY A 124 -14.22 -18.89 24.00
CA GLY A 124 -15.39 -19.67 24.39
C GLY A 124 -15.57 -19.80 25.89
N ASP A 125 -16.73 -20.33 26.29
CA ASP A 125 -17.17 -20.42 27.68
C ASP A 125 -17.08 -19.07 28.39
N CYS A 126 -17.75 -18.08 27.81
CA CYS A 126 -17.83 -16.76 28.40
C CYS A 126 -18.69 -16.77 29.68
N VAL A 127 -19.69 -17.66 29.73
CA VAL A 127 -20.54 -17.90 30.90
C VAL A 127 -20.48 -19.34 31.39
N GLN A 128 -20.88 -19.58 32.64
CA GLN A 128 -20.84 -20.90 33.28
C GLN A 128 -22.12 -21.71 33.10
N THR A 129 -23.25 -21.03 33.01
CA THR A 129 -24.56 -21.63 32.84
C THR A 129 -25.41 -20.80 31.89
N GLY A 130 -25.05 -20.85 30.61
CA GLY A 130 -25.59 -19.97 29.58
C GLY A 130 -27.09 -20.09 29.33
N ASP A 131 -27.76 -21.12 29.86
CA ASP A 131 -29.20 -21.36 29.76
C ASP A 131 -29.98 -21.19 31.07
N GLU A 132 -29.30 -20.97 32.21
CA GLU A 132 -29.93 -20.95 33.54
C GLU A 132 -29.97 -19.54 34.14
N PHE A 133 -28.85 -18.80 34.09
CA PHE A 133 -28.72 -17.50 34.76
C PHE A 133 -28.30 -16.39 33.80
N GLU A 134 -29.26 -15.58 33.38
CA GLU A 134 -29.01 -14.41 32.52
C GLU A 134 -28.03 -13.39 33.14
N ASP A 135 -27.92 -13.34 34.48
CA ASP A 135 -26.97 -12.44 35.16
C ASP A 135 -25.50 -12.74 34.84
N GLU A 136 -25.16 -13.96 34.42
CA GLU A 136 -23.83 -14.28 33.94
C GLU A 136 -23.52 -13.56 32.62
N TRP A 137 -24.47 -13.53 31.69
CA TRP A 137 -24.38 -12.78 30.44
C TRP A 137 -24.27 -11.27 30.67
N LYS A 138 -24.98 -10.71 31.66
CA LYS A 138 -24.84 -9.30 32.04
C LYS A 138 -23.45 -8.96 32.58
N ARG A 139 -22.84 -9.90 33.33
CA ARG A 139 -21.48 -9.72 33.84
C ARG A 139 -20.45 -9.81 32.71
N ALA A 140 -20.61 -10.77 31.80
CA ALA A 140 -19.82 -10.85 30.57
C ALA A 140 -19.94 -9.57 29.73
N ASP A 141 -21.16 -9.09 29.50
CA ASP A 141 -21.42 -7.84 28.79
C ASP A 141 -20.73 -6.64 29.45
N THR A 142 -20.81 -6.55 30.77
CA THR A 142 -20.14 -5.48 31.53
C THR A 142 -18.62 -5.50 31.34
N ALA A 143 -18.00 -6.68 31.32
CA ALA A 143 -16.55 -6.80 31.09
C ALA A 143 -16.19 -6.39 29.66
N ILE A 144 -16.86 -6.96 28.66
CA ILE A 144 -16.56 -6.70 27.24
C ILE A 144 -16.83 -5.24 26.86
N ARG A 145 -17.83 -4.59 27.45
CA ARG A 145 -18.10 -3.15 27.20
C ARG A 145 -16.93 -2.24 27.54
N ILE A 146 -16.01 -2.66 28.42
CA ILE A 146 -14.81 -1.88 28.75
C ILE A 146 -13.90 -1.72 27.53
N ILE A 147 -13.74 -2.78 26.71
CA ILE A 147 -12.94 -2.74 25.48
C ILE A 147 -13.72 -2.23 24.27
N GLU A 148 -15.04 -2.02 24.38
CA GLU A 148 -15.87 -1.45 23.31
C GLU A 148 -16.06 0.06 23.43
N ASP A 149 -15.93 0.62 24.64
CA ASP A 149 -16.26 2.02 24.89
C ASP A 149 -15.24 2.96 24.21
N PRO A 150 -15.67 3.83 23.27
CA PRO A 150 -14.77 4.77 22.60
C PRO A 150 -14.08 5.73 23.56
N LEU A 151 -14.68 6.02 24.72
CA LEU A 151 -14.11 6.92 25.71
C LEU A 151 -12.95 6.27 26.49
N THR A 152 -13.07 4.98 26.81
CA THR A 152 -12.03 4.25 27.53
C THR A 152 -10.89 3.87 26.58
N THR A 153 -11.23 3.43 25.37
CA THR A 153 -10.25 2.91 24.39
C THR A 153 -9.58 3.99 23.55
N MET A 154 -10.20 5.16 23.41
CA MET A 154 -9.84 6.20 22.45
C MET A 154 -9.90 5.73 20.98
N LEU A 155 -10.74 4.73 20.69
CA LEU A 155 -11.00 4.23 19.34
C LEU A 155 -12.48 4.40 19.00
N ALA A 156 -12.79 4.86 17.80
CA ALA A 156 -14.18 5.19 17.40
C ALA A 156 -15.16 4.02 17.57
N GLU A 157 -14.67 2.78 17.42
CA GLU A 157 -15.47 1.54 17.51
C GLU A 157 -15.02 0.62 18.66
N GLY A 158 -14.21 1.12 19.60
CA GLY A 158 -13.53 0.27 20.59
C GLY A 158 -12.36 -0.54 20.01
N ILE A 159 -11.79 -1.43 20.82
CA ILE A 159 -10.78 -2.39 20.36
C ILE A 159 -11.51 -3.52 19.61
N PRO A 160 -11.11 -3.85 18.36
CA PRO A 160 -11.67 -4.99 17.65
C PRO A 160 -11.57 -6.29 18.44
N TYR A 161 -12.64 -7.07 18.45
CA TYR A 161 -12.67 -8.32 19.20
C TYR A 161 -13.63 -9.35 18.59
N VAL A 162 -13.42 -10.61 18.96
CA VAL A 162 -14.36 -11.73 18.70
C VAL A 162 -14.60 -12.51 19.99
N ILE A 163 -15.77 -13.15 20.07
CA ILE A 163 -16.14 -14.06 21.15
C ILE A 163 -16.66 -15.37 20.56
N SER A 164 -16.01 -16.47 20.92
CA SER A 164 -16.40 -17.80 20.43
C SER A 164 -17.48 -18.39 21.30
N VAL A 165 -18.29 -19.30 20.75
CA VAL A 165 -19.29 -20.04 21.54
C VAL A 165 -18.62 -21.28 22.12
N GLY A 166 -18.53 -21.37 23.44
CA GLY A 166 -18.14 -22.59 24.14
C GLY A 166 -19.32 -23.50 24.48
N ASN A 167 -19.05 -24.63 25.11
CA ASN A 167 -20.11 -25.58 25.50
C ASN A 167 -21.00 -25.03 26.62
N HIS A 168 -20.50 -24.17 27.51
CA HIS A 168 -21.27 -23.52 28.57
C HIS A 168 -22.14 -22.36 28.08
N ASP A 169 -21.91 -21.88 26.86
CA ASP A 169 -22.66 -20.80 26.21
C ASP A 169 -23.92 -21.31 25.46
N GLN A 170 -24.09 -22.64 25.39
CA GLN A 170 -25.20 -23.32 24.70
C GLN A 170 -26.43 -23.54 25.60
N SER A 171 -27.58 -23.77 24.98
CA SER A 171 -28.85 -24.05 25.66
C SER A 171 -29.58 -25.26 25.02
N PRO A 172 -29.71 -26.41 25.69
CA PRO A 172 -29.13 -26.71 26.99
C PRO A 172 -27.60 -26.66 26.98
N ILE A 173 -26.98 -26.34 28.12
CA ILE A 173 -25.51 -26.35 28.27
C ILE A 173 -24.92 -27.66 27.75
N GLY A 174 -23.87 -27.55 26.92
CA GLY A 174 -23.13 -28.65 26.33
C GLY A 174 -23.89 -29.47 25.31
N ASN A 175 -25.06 -29.00 24.87
CA ASN A 175 -25.82 -29.66 23.81
C ASN A 175 -25.52 -29.02 22.44
N PRO A 176 -24.75 -29.70 21.57
CA PRO A 176 -24.41 -29.17 20.24
C PRO A 176 -25.61 -29.05 19.28
N ASN A 177 -26.73 -29.70 19.60
CA ASN A 177 -27.99 -29.57 18.88
C ASN A 177 -28.96 -28.58 19.55
N GLY A 178 -28.50 -27.87 20.58
CA GLY A 178 -29.25 -26.85 21.28
C GLY A 178 -29.32 -25.52 20.52
N THR A 179 -29.74 -24.49 21.24
CA THR A 179 -29.76 -23.09 20.79
C THR A 179 -28.66 -22.28 21.47
N THR A 180 -28.38 -21.10 20.95
CA THR A 180 -27.45 -20.10 21.50
C THR A 180 -28.16 -18.75 21.65
N ASP A 181 -29.42 -18.79 22.09
CA ASP A 181 -30.31 -17.62 22.04
C ASP A 181 -29.84 -16.50 22.98
N LEU A 182 -29.36 -16.84 24.18
CA LEU A 182 -28.79 -15.84 25.10
C LEU A 182 -27.43 -15.33 24.61
N PHE A 183 -26.56 -16.21 24.08
CA PHE A 183 -25.34 -15.75 23.40
C PHE A 183 -25.67 -14.73 22.30
N ASN A 184 -26.62 -15.01 21.42
CA ASN A 184 -26.98 -14.08 20.34
C ASN A 184 -27.75 -12.84 20.83
N ALA A 185 -28.40 -12.90 22.00
CA ALA A 185 -29.02 -11.71 22.60
C ALA A 185 -27.96 -10.69 23.08
N TYR A 186 -26.82 -11.18 23.58
CA TYR A 186 -25.75 -10.33 24.13
C TYR A 186 -24.58 -10.10 23.15
N PHE A 187 -24.25 -11.08 22.32
CA PHE A 187 -23.10 -11.10 21.40
C PHE A 187 -23.49 -11.56 19.97
N GLY A 188 -24.74 -11.33 19.58
CA GLY A 188 -25.22 -11.59 18.22
C GLY A 188 -24.85 -10.49 17.22
N GLU A 189 -25.28 -10.66 15.96
CA GLU A 189 -25.01 -9.74 14.85
C GLU A 189 -25.32 -8.28 15.20
N ALA A 190 -26.41 -8.01 15.92
CA ALA A 190 -26.81 -6.66 16.29
C ALA A 190 -25.75 -5.87 17.08
N ARG A 191 -24.82 -6.54 17.79
CA ARG A 191 -23.73 -5.89 18.52
C ARG A 191 -22.55 -5.50 17.63
N PHE A 192 -22.36 -6.24 16.54
CA PHE A 192 -21.22 -6.08 15.63
C PHE A 192 -21.58 -5.40 14.31
N ALA A 193 -22.86 -5.41 13.92
CA ALA A 193 -23.35 -4.80 12.69
C ALA A 193 -22.96 -3.32 12.64
N GLY A 194 -22.30 -2.94 11.55
CA GLY A 194 -21.83 -1.58 11.31
C GLY A 194 -20.42 -1.28 11.83
N ARG A 195 -19.78 -2.20 12.55
CA ARG A 195 -18.35 -2.09 12.89
C ARG A 195 -17.49 -2.45 11.69
N SER A 196 -16.46 -1.68 11.41
CA SER A 196 -15.61 -1.86 10.22
C SER A 196 -14.85 -3.17 10.22
N TYR A 197 -14.61 -3.75 11.40
CA TYR A 197 -13.89 -5.01 11.57
C TYR A 197 -14.79 -6.25 11.50
N TYR A 198 -16.13 -6.09 11.43
CA TYR A 198 -17.04 -7.23 11.36
C TYR A 198 -17.27 -7.67 9.91
N GLY A 199 -16.83 -8.89 9.57
CA GLY A 199 -16.92 -9.44 8.22
C GLY A 199 -18.25 -10.14 7.93
N GLY A 200 -18.84 -10.79 8.93
CA GLY A 200 -20.12 -11.47 8.81
C GLY A 200 -20.19 -12.78 9.59
N HIS A 201 -21.26 -13.54 9.39
CA HIS A 201 -21.52 -14.80 10.08
C HIS A 201 -22.06 -15.89 9.15
N TYR A 202 -21.96 -17.14 9.61
CA TYR A 202 -22.59 -18.27 8.94
C TYR A 202 -24.04 -18.46 9.42
N GLY A 203 -24.98 -18.44 8.48
CA GLY A 203 -26.39 -18.70 8.77
C GLY A 203 -27.14 -17.45 9.21
N ASP A 204 -27.93 -17.58 10.29
CA ASP A 204 -28.77 -16.52 10.86
C ASP A 204 -28.33 -16.08 12.27
N LYS A 205 -27.19 -16.61 12.75
CA LYS A 205 -26.67 -16.41 14.11
C LYS A 205 -25.17 -16.18 14.08
N ASN A 206 -24.68 -15.40 15.04
CA ASN A 206 -23.27 -15.04 15.17
C ASN A 206 -22.39 -16.14 15.78
N ASN A 207 -22.86 -17.39 15.80
CA ASN A 207 -22.17 -18.52 16.41
C ASN A 207 -20.84 -18.84 15.72
N ASN A 208 -20.81 -18.68 14.40
CA ASN A 208 -19.60 -18.76 13.59
C ASN A 208 -19.51 -17.44 12.84
N SER A 209 -18.42 -16.70 13.05
CA SER A 209 -18.27 -15.35 12.52
C SER A 209 -16.84 -15.08 12.10
N TYR A 210 -16.64 -14.10 11.24
CA TYR A 210 -15.30 -13.65 10.87
C TYR A 210 -15.17 -12.14 10.93
N HIS A 211 -13.97 -11.73 11.28
CA HIS A 211 -13.59 -10.35 11.55
C HIS A 211 -12.29 -10.05 10.81
N ILE A 212 -12.06 -8.78 10.47
CA ILE A 212 -10.87 -8.34 9.76
C ILE A 212 -10.23 -7.14 10.48
N PHE A 213 -8.90 -7.07 10.45
CA PHE A 213 -8.16 -5.91 10.94
C PHE A 213 -6.80 -5.85 10.24
N SER A 214 -6.06 -4.77 10.45
CA SER A 214 -4.70 -4.60 9.91
C SER A 214 -3.78 -4.08 11.00
N ALA A 215 -2.57 -4.64 11.11
CA ALA A 215 -1.56 -4.23 12.09
C ALA A 215 -0.16 -4.60 11.59
N GLY A 216 0.86 -3.82 11.96
CA GLY A 216 2.25 -4.09 11.58
C GLY A 216 2.48 -4.21 10.07
N GLY A 217 1.61 -3.62 9.24
CA GLY A 217 1.67 -3.76 7.78
C GLY A 217 1.04 -5.02 7.20
N ILE A 218 0.26 -5.74 7.99
CA ILE A 218 -0.29 -7.05 7.65
C ILE A 218 -1.80 -6.98 7.79
N ASP A 219 -2.50 -7.49 6.79
CA ASP A 219 -3.94 -7.71 6.83
C ASP A 219 -4.26 -9.05 7.49
N PHE A 220 -5.17 -9.05 8.46
CA PHE A 220 -5.61 -10.21 9.19
C PHE A 220 -7.08 -10.52 8.95
N ILE A 221 -7.39 -11.81 9.04
CA ILE A 221 -8.75 -12.34 9.18
C ILE A 221 -8.80 -13.29 10.38
N VAL A 222 -9.78 -13.10 11.26
CA VAL A 222 -10.02 -13.96 12.42
C VAL A 222 -11.35 -14.65 12.22
N ILE A 223 -11.37 -15.98 12.19
CA ILE A 223 -12.59 -16.78 12.00
C ILE A 223 -12.85 -17.54 13.30
N SER A 224 -13.95 -17.20 13.98
CA SER A 224 -14.41 -17.86 15.19
C SER A 224 -15.48 -18.89 14.85
N LEU A 225 -15.33 -20.10 15.40
CA LEU A 225 -16.22 -21.23 15.21
C LEU A 225 -16.86 -21.65 16.53
N GLU A 226 -18.13 -22.07 16.45
CA GLU A 226 -18.86 -22.57 17.61
C GLU A 226 -18.31 -23.91 18.09
N TYR A 227 -18.36 -24.15 19.39
CA TYR A 227 -18.10 -25.46 19.96
C TYR A 227 -19.13 -26.49 19.46
N ASP A 228 -18.62 -27.63 19.01
CA ASP A 228 -19.38 -28.84 18.74
C ASP A 228 -18.43 -30.04 18.95
N PRO A 229 -18.88 -31.19 19.45
CA PRO A 229 -18.07 -32.42 19.47
C PRO A 229 -17.44 -32.77 18.12
N TYR A 230 -18.09 -32.41 17.00
CA TYR A 230 -17.58 -32.59 15.63
C TYR A 230 -17.87 -31.35 14.79
N ALA A 231 -17.00 -31.03 13.83
CA ALA A 231 -17.21 -29.89 12.96
C ALA A 231 -18.34 -30.18 11.95
N LYS A 232 -19.20 -29.18 11.71
CA LYS A 232 -20.23 -29.27 10.67
C LYS A 232 -19.60 -28.98 9.32
N GLN A 233 -19.66 -29.95 8.38
CA GLN A 233 -19.04 -29.79 7.06
C GLN A 233 -19.52 -28.54 6.31
N SER A 234 -20.78 -28.13 6.47
CA SER A 234 -21.29 -26.93 5.83
C SER A 234 -20.68 -25.63 6.37
N VAL A 235 -20.27 -25.62 7.65
CA VAL A 235 -19.51 -24.52 8.25
C VAL A 235 -18.06 -24.56 7.76
N LEU A 236 -17.44 -25.76 7.73
CA LEU A 236 -16.08 -25.94 7.22
C LEU A 236 -15.93 -25.48 5.76
N ASN A 237 -16.91 -25.78 4.90
CA ASN A 237 -16.92 -25.28 3.53
C ASN A 237 -17.00 -23.75 3.47
N TRP A 238 -17.80 -23.13 4.37
CA TRP A 238 -17.89 -21.67 4.46
C TRP A 238 -16.59 -21.03 4.94
N VAL A 239 -15.87 -21.66 5.87
CA VAL A 239 -14.53 -21.23 6.28
C VAL A 239 -13.58 -21.22 5.08
N ASP A 240 -13.58 -22.30 4.29
CA ASP A 240 -12.72 -22.43 3.11
C ASP A 240 -13.03 -21.35 2.06
N ASP A 241 -14.32 -21.11 1.78
CA ASP A 241 -14.76 -20.05 0.87
C ASP A 241 -14.28 -18.65 1.33
N ILE A 242 -14.33 -18.38 2.64
CA ILE A 242 -13.84 -17.13 3.23
C ILE A 242 -12.33 -17.00 3.13
N LEU A 243 -11.59 -18.05 3.46
CA LEU A 243 -10.13 -18.07 3.39
C LEU A 243 -9.65 -17.85 1.96
N LEU A 244 -10.32 -18.46 0.99
CA LEU A 244 -10.06 -18.27 -0.44
C LEU A 244 -10.37 -16.83 -0.89
N ALA A 245 -11.51 -16.27 -0.49
CA ALA A 245 -11.88 -14.90 -0.81
C ALA A 245 -10.97 -13.85 -0.16
N ASN A 246 -10.29 -14.22 0.93
CA ASN A 246 -9.38 -13.37 1.70
C ASN A 246 -7.95 -13.92 1.70
N SER A 247 -7.51 -14.53 0.60
CA SER A 247 -6.20 -15.18 0.49
C SER A 247 -5.00 -14.23 0.71
N HIS A 248 -5.21 -12.92 0.52
CA HIS A 248 -4.23 -11.86 0.83
C HIS A 248 -4.06 -11.59 2.33
N ARG A 249 -5.01 -12.02 3.18
CA ARG A 249 -5.02 -11.81 4.64
C ARG A 249 -4.47 -13.02 5.38
N LYS A 250 -3.67 -12.81 6.42
CA LYS A 250 -3.21 -13.87 7.32
C LYS A 250 -4.33 -14.28 8.27
N ALA A 251 -4.61 -15.57 8.34
CA ALA A 251 -5.77 -16.13 8.99
C ALA A 251 -5.46 -16.75 10.35
N ILE A 252 -6.28 -16.37 11.34
CA ILE A 252 -6.33 -16.95 12.68
C ILE A 252 -7.67 -17.67 12.84
N ILE A 253 -7.65 -18.94 13.20
CA ILE A 253 -8.87 -19.70 13.49
C ILE A 253 -9.05 -19.79 15.01
N VAL A 254 -10.25 -19.52 15.51
CA VAL A 254 -10.58 -19.63 16.93
C VAL A 254 -11.71 -20.63 17.07
N SER A 255 -11.57 -21.62 17.93
CA SER A 255 -12.66 -22.51 18.34
C SER A 255 -12.43 -22.93 19.77
N HIS A 256 -13.50 -23.21 20.49
CA HIS A 256 -13.38 -23.53 21.91
C HIS A 256 -12.56 -24.79 22.17
N TYR A 257 -12.70 -25.86 21.36
CA TYR A 257 -11.93 -27.10 21.54
C TYR A 257 -11.18 -27.54 20.27
N ILE A 258 -9.86 -27.32 20.25
CA ILE A 258 -8.99 -27.76 19.15
C ILE A 258 -7.99 -28.82 19.60
N ILE A 259 -7.26 -28.60 20.69
CA ILE A 259 -6.21 -29.50 21.19
C ILE A 259 -6.34 -29.76 22.69
N GLY A 260 -5.58 -30.72 23.22
CA GLY A 260 -5.33 -30.87 24.66
C GLY A 260 -4.00 -30.25 25.10
N THR A 261 -3.70 -30.38 26.39
CA THR A 261 -2.47 -29.86 27.01
C THR A 261 -1.18 -30.51 26.49
N GLY A 262 -0.06 -29.82 26.68
CA GLY A 262 1.29 -30.28 26.35
C GLY A 262 1.76 -29.86 24.96
N ASN A 263 2.99 -30.25 24.61
CA ASN A 263 3.63 -29.91 23.35
C ASN A 263 4.32 -31.15 22.71
N PRO A 264 3.77 -31.77 21.65
CA PRO A 264 2.54 -31.38 20.96
C PRO A 264 1.27 -31.82 21.72
N GLY A 265 0.29 -30.92 21.83
CA GLY A 265 -1.05 -31.20 22.33
C GLY A 265 -1.85 -32.04 21.34
N ALA A 266 -2.51 -33.10 21.80
CA ALA A 266 -3.30 -33.98 20.94
C ALA A 266 -4.56 -33.27 20.41
N PHE A 267 -4.91 -33.43 19.13
CA PHE A 267 -6.14 -32.86 18.59
C PHE A 267 -7.39 -33.44 19.28
N GLY A 268 -8.35 -32.57 19.57
CA GLY A 268 -9.74 -32.94 19.76
C GLY A 268 -10.40 -33.35 18.45
N ALA A 269 -11.60 -33.95 18.53
CA ALA A 269 -12.31 -34.41 17.34
C ALA A 269 -12.65 -33.25 16.38
N GLN A 270 -13.26 -32.18 16.90
CA GLN A 270 -13.54 -30.96 16.14
C GLN A 270 -12.27 -30.30 15.60
N GLY A 271 -11.26 -30.12 16.45
CA GLY A 271 -9.98 -29.53 16.06
C GLY A 271 -9.27 -30.27 14.92
N GLN A 272 -9.30 -31.60 14.95
CA GLN A 272 -8.73 -32.42 13.89
C GLN A 272 -9.42 -32.19 12.54
N GLU A 273 -10.74 -32.04 12.54
CA GLU A 273 -11.54 -31.78 11.33
C GLU A 273 -11.32 -30.36 10.81
N ILE A 274 -11.26 -29.36 11.69
CA ILE A 274 -10.90 -27.97 11.34
C ILE A 274 -9.51 -27.95 10.70
N TYR A 275 -8.49 -28.52 11.35
CA TYR A 275 -7.13 -28.57 10.79
C TYR A 275 -7.10 -29.25 9.43
N ASN A 276 -7.82 -30.37 9.27
CA ASN A 276 -7.86 -31.07 7.99
C ASN A 276 -8.49 -30.25 6.86
N GLN A 277 -9.42 -29.36 7.18
CA GLN A 277 -10.05 -28.45 6.22
C GLN A 277 -9.13 -27.29 5.83
N VAL A 278 -8.37 -26.74 6.78
CA VAL A 278 -7.66 -25.46 6.55
C VAL A 278 -6.17 -25.61 6.24
N LYS A 279 -5.57 -26.79 6.42
CA LYS A 279 -4.12 -27.00 6.27
C LYS A 279 -3.55 -26.74 4.88
N ASP A 280 -4.38 -26.76 3.84
CA ASP A 280 -4.01 -26.46 2.46
C ASP A 280 -4.23 -24.99 2.07
N ASN A 281 -4.75 -24.17 2.99
CA ASN A 281 -4.87 -22.73 2.82
C ASN A 281 -3.58 -22.04 3.31
N PRO A 282 -2.73 -21.50 2.41
CA PRO A 282 -1.40 -20.99 2.75
C PRO A 282 -1.43 -19.70 3.59
N ASN A 283 -2.61 -19.09 3.72
CA ASN A 283 -2.81 -17.90 4.51
C ASN A 283 -3.16 -18.20 5.99
N VAL A 284 -3.46 -19.45 6.36
CA VAL A 284 -3.70 -19.86 7.76
C VAL A 284 -2.36 -20.15 8.44
N PHE A 285 -2.16 -19.57 9.62
CA PHE A 285 -0.89 -19.73 10.36
C PHE A 285 -1.08 -19.98 11.87
N LEU A 286 -2.25 -19.63 12.43
CA LEU A 286 -2.51 -19.73 13.86
C LEU A 286 -3.92 -20.24 14.14
N MET A 287 -4.04 -21.11 15.14
CA MET A 287 -5.28 -21.60 15.70
C MET A 287 -5.27 -21.41 17.23
N LEU A 288 -6.35 -20.90 17.82
CA LEU A 288 -6.47 -20.58 19.25
C LEU A 288 -7.66 -21.31 19.89
N CYS A 289 -7.51 -21.83 21.10
CA CYS A 289 -8.57 -22.55 21.81
C CYS A 289 -8.42 -22.63 23.34
N GLY A 290 -9.53 -22.83 24.02
CA GLY A 290 -9.63 -23.11 25.45
C GLY A 290 -10.09 -24.54 25.75
N HIS A 291 -11.14 -24.68 26.59
CA HIS A 291 -11.88 -25.91 26.92
C HIS A 291 -11.13 -26.98 27.73
N ILE A 292 -9.85 -27.22 27.43
CA ILE A 292 -9.04 -28.21 28.15
C ILE A 292 -8.17 -27.50 29.16
N HIS A 293 -8.52 -27.63 30.44
CA HIS A 293 -7.81 -26.96 31.53
C HIS A 293 -6.28 -27.16 31.48
N GLY A 294 -5.56 -26.05 31.34
CA GLY A 294 -4.11 -26.02 31.25
C GLY A 294 -3.63 -25.26 30.01
N GLU A 295 -2.42 -25.58 29.58
CA GLU A 295 -1.76 -24.95 28.43
C GLU A 295 -1.28 -26.04 27.48
N GLY A 296 -1.32 -25.73 26.18
CA GLY A 296 -0.95 -26.67 25.13
C GLY A 296 -0.48 -25.96 23.88
N GLN A 297 0.37 -26.64 23.12
CA GLN A 297 0.94 -26.11 21.88
C GLN A 297 1.07 -27.25 20.88
N ARG A 298 0.93 -26.95 19.59
CA ARG A 298 1.35 -27.85 18.51
C ARG A 298 1.74 -27.04 17.29
N THR A 299 2.59 -27.63 16.47
CA THR A 299 3.01 -27.07 15.18
C THR A 299 2.91 -28.16 14.14
N ASP A 300 2.18 -27.87 13.07
CA ASP A 300 1.97 -28.78 11.96
C ASP A 300 2.44 -28.12 10.66
N VAL A 301 3.11 -28.90 9.81
CA VAL A 301 3.61 -28.44 8.51
C VAL A 301 2.96 -29.25 7.39
N TYR A 302 2.36 -28.56 6.43
CA TYR A 302 1.73 -29.17 5.26
C TYR A 302 2.06 -28.34 4.01
N ASN A 303 2.56 -28.98 2.95
CA ASN A 303 2.98 -28.33 1.70
C ASN A 303 3.96 -27.14 1.85
N GLY A 304 4.70 -27.08 2.96
CA GLY A 304 5.64 -25.98 3.26
C GLY A 304 5.03 -24.88 4.13
N ASP A 305 3.71 -24.85 4.29
CA ASP A 305 3.00 -23.94 5.19
C ASP A 305 2.99 -24.49 6.60
N THR A 306 3.11 -23.60 7.59
CA THR A 306 3.17 -23.94 9.01
C THR A 306 1.97 -23.36 9.72
N ILE A 307 1.23 -24.21 10.45
CA ILE A 307 0.14 -23.80 11.32
C ILE A 307 0.53 -24.11 12.75
N HIS A 308 0.49 -23.09 13.60
CA HIS A 308 0.61 -23.24 15.03
C HIS A 308 -0.78 -23.33 15.67
N THR A 309 -0.96 -24.19 16.66
CA THR A 309 -2.14 -24.16 17.53
C THR A 309 -1.71 -23.96 18.97
N VAL A 310 -2.34 -23.00 19.64
CA VAL A 310 -2.05 -22.66 21.04
C VAL A 310 -3.33 -22.80 21.85
N LEU A 311 -3.20 -23.47 22.97
CA LEU A 311 -4.26 -23.64 23.96
C LEU A 311 -3.90 -22.90 25.24
N ALA A 312 -4.87 -22.14 25.76
CA ALA A 312 -4.83 -21.56 27.08
C ALA A 312 -6.20 -21.73 27.75
N ASP A 313 -6.24 -22.34 28.92
CA ASP A 313 -7.42 -22.41 29.76
C ASP A 313 -7.00 -22.44 31.23
N TYR A 314 -7.35 -21.36 31.92
CA TYR A 314 -6.94 -21.11 33.30
C TYR A 314 -8.03 -21.41 34.31
N GLN A 315 -9.23 -21.83 33.89
CA GLN A 315 -10.42 -21.83 34.74
C GLN A 315 -10.27 -22.70 36.00
N MET A 316 -9.48 -23.77 35.93
CA MET A 316 -9.26 -24.70 37.05
C MET A 316 -8.04 -24.36 37.91
N ARG A 317 -7.37 -23.23 37.66
CA ARG A 317 -6.38 -22.70 38.60
C ARG A 317 -7.08 -22.18 39.86
N THR A 318 -6.30 -21.76 40.84
CA THR A 318 -6.79 -21.17 42.09
C THR A 318 -7.82 -20.06 41.83
N ASP A 319 -8.76 -19.87 42.76
CA ASP A 319 -9.80 -18.82 42.73
C ASP A 319 -10.52 -18.67 41.38
N GLY A 320 -11.02 -19.78 40.84
CA GLY A 320 -11.75 -19.83 39.57
C GLY A 320 -10.92 -19.42 38.35
N GLY A 321 -9.59 -19.42 38.48
CA GLY A 321 -8.62 -19.06 37.45
C GLY A 321 -7.82 -17.79 37.73
N THR A 322 -8.14 -17.03 38.79
CA THR A 322 -7.44 -15.79 39.26
C THR A 322 -7.00 -14.78 38.18
N GLY A 323 -7.78 -14.61 37.11
CA GLY A 323 -7.64 -13.50 36.15
C GLY A 323 -6.50 -13.62 35.14
N TRP A 324 -5.92 -14.79 34.92
CA TRP A 324 -4.87 -14.98 33.89
C TRP A 324 -5.41 -14.78 32.46
N PHE A 325 -4.66 -14.10 31.60
CA PHE A 325 -4.90 -14.04 30.15
C PHE A 325 -3.60 -14.31 29.38
N ARG A 326 -3.74 -14.50 28.06
CA ARG A 326 -2.60 -14.66 27.15
C ARG A 326 -2.31 -13.36 26.38
N ILE A 327 -1.06 -12.94 26.37
CA ILE A 327 -0.53 -11.85 25.54
C ILE A 327 0.19 -12.48 24.35
N MET A 328 -0.17 -12.08 23.13
CA MET A 328 0.46 -12.54 21.89
C MET A 328 1.06 -11.34 21.15
N ARG A 329 2.37 -11.15 21.30
CA ARG A 329 3.10 -10.03 20.67
C ARG A 329 3.72 -10.48 19.36
N PHE A 330 3.29 -9.86 18.27
CA PHE A 330 3.77 -10.09 16.92
C PHE A 330 4.92 -9.14 16.64
N SER A 331 6.06 -9.68 16.21
CA SER A 331 7.22 -8.90 15.80
C SER A 331 7.53 -9.12 14.32
N PRO A 332 7.07 -8.23 13.43
CA PRO A 332 7.33 -8.38 12.00
C PRO A 332 8.83 -8.27 11.66
N GLU A 333 9.61 -7.50 12.44
CA GLU A 333 11.07 -7.42 12.31
C GLU A 333 11.72 -8.80 12.53
N ASN A 334 11.28 -9.53 13.55
CA ASN A 334 11.87 -10.81 13.93
C ASN A 334 11.19 -12.03 13.30
N ASN A 335 10.10 -11.85 12.54
CA ASN A 335 9.28 -12.93 12.00
C ASN A 335 8.85 -13.92 13.10
N SER A 336 8.32 -13.41 14.21
CA SER A 336 7.95 -14.24 15.35
C SER A 336 6.78 -13.71 16.18
N ILE A 337 6.14 -14.61 16.92
CA ILE A 337 5.07 -14.32 17.86
C ILE A 337 5.54 -14.75 19.24
N SER A 338 5.66 -13.81 20.17
CA SER A 338 5.92 -14.09 21.59
C SER A 338 4.60 -14.26 22.34
N PHE A 339 4.52 -15.32 23.13
CA PHE A 339 3.38 -15.65 23.98
C PHE A 339 3.79 -15.47 25.44
N LYS A 340 2.98 -14.75 26.23
CA LYS A 340 3.19 -14.57 27.67
C LYS A 340 1.88 -14.63 28.46
N THR A 341 1.91 -15.25 29.63
CA THR A 341 0.75 -15.34 30.53
C THR A 341 0.89 -14.33 31.69
N TYR A 342 -0.14 -13.52 31.91
CA TYR A 342 -0.16 -12.48 32.96
C TYR A 342 -1.53 -12.39 33.62
N SER A 343 -1.56 -12.09 34.92
CA SER A 343 -2.78 -11.81 35.68
C SER A 343 -2.76 -10.38 36.22
N PRO A 344 -3.64 -9.48 35.73
CA PRO A 344 -3.80 -8.14 36.30
C PRO A 344 -4.48 -8.15 37.68
N TRP A 345 -5.11 -9.26 38.06
CA TRP A 345 -5.69 -9.40 39.40
C TRP A 345 -4.59 -9.61 40.45
N LEU A 346 -3.57 -10.38 40.10
CA LEU A 346 -2.42 -10.65 40.96
C LEU A 346 -1.28 -9.64 40.76
N ASP A 347 -1.24 -8.98 39.60
CA ASP A 347 -0.08 -8.25 39.09
C ASP A 347 1.16 -9.16 39.00
N GLU A 348 0.96 -10.38 38.45
CA GLU A 348 1.98 -11.42 38.38
C GLU A 348 2.10 -11.99 36.97
N TRP A 349 3.32 -12.40 36.62
CA TRP A 349 3.65 -13.14 35.39
C TRP A 349 3.82 -14.61 35.70
N GLU A 350 3.41 -15.46 34.76
CA GLU A 350 3.86 -16.85 34.70
C GLU A 350 4.89 -17.00 33.59
N THR A 351 6.01 -17.62 33.94
CA THR A 351 7.23 -17.63 33.10
C THR A 351 7.76 -19.05 32.88
N ASP A 352 6.93 -20.07 33.03
CA ASP A 352 7.31 -21.43 32.65
C ASP A 352 7.21 -21.64 31.12
N GLU A 353 7.68 -22.79 30.64
CA GLU A 353 7.82 -23.06 29.20
C GLU A 353 6.47 -23.09 28.44
N ASP A 354 5.37 -23.32 29.17
CA ASP A 354 4.01 -23.35 28.61
C ASP A 354 3.33 -21.96 28.67
N SER A 355 3.85 -21.06 29.52
CA SER A 355 3.35 -19.70 29.75
C SER A 355 4.16 -18.60 29.04
N GLU A 356 5.45 -18.83 28.78
CA GLU A 356 6.34 -17.88 28.10
C GLU A 356 7.17 -18.58 27.01
N PHE A 357 6.85 -18.32 25.74
CA PHE A 357 7.51 -18.93 24.59
C PHE A 357 7.40 -18.09 23.32
N GLU A 358 8.05 -18.52 22.25
CA GLU A 358 8.06 -17.83 20.97
C GLU A 358 7.86 -18.83 19.82
N LEU A 359 7.03 -18.45 18.85
CA LEU A 359 6.75 -19.25 17.65
C LEU A 359 7.16 -18.47 16.39
N PRO A 360 7.79 -19.12 15.40
CA PRO A 360 8.16 -18.46 14.15
C PRO A 360 6.92 -18.14 13.32
N PHE A 361 6.84 -16.94 12.76
CA PHE A 361 5.81 -16.57 11.81
C PHE A 361 6.38 -15.58 10.80
N ASN A 362 6.49 -16.00 9.54
CA ASN A 362 7.00 -15.14 8.48
C ASN A 362 5.97 -14.05 8.14
N MET A 363 6.18 -12.89 8.75
CA MET A 363 5.38 -11.68 8.63
C MET A 363 5.87 -10.78 7.51
N ASN A 364 7.17 -10.84 7.21
CA ASN A 364 7.77 -10.06 6.12
C ASN A 364 7.10 -10.39 4.77
N ASP A 365 6.74 -11.65 4.51
CA ASP A 365 6.07 -12.09 3.29
C ASP A 365 4.52 -11.92 3.30
N ALA A 366 3.92 -11.45 4.40
CA ALA A 366 2.46 -11.29 4.47
C ALA A 366 1.95 -10.13 3.60
N GLY A 367 0.78 -10.22 2.98
CA GLY A 367 0.21 -9.12 2.17
C GLY A 367 1.03 -8.72 0.93
N LEU A 368 1.87 -9.62 0.42
CA LEU A 368 2.54 -9.45 -0.87
C LEU A 368 1.60 -9.82 -2.03
N ASP A 369 1.54 -8.98 -3.07
CA ASP A 369 0.77 -9.27 -4.28
C ASP A 369 1.67 -9.84 -5.37
N THR A 370 1.15 -10.82 -6.11
CA THR A 370 1.77 -11.24 -7.37
C THR A 370 1.45 -10.19 -8.43
N LEU A 371 2.44 -9.39 -8.81
CA LEU A 371 2.29 -8.31 -9.78
C LEU A 371 2.24 -8.87 -11.21
N ALA A 372 3.07 -9.87 -11.52
CA ALA A 372 3.09 -10.49 -12.85
C ALA A 372 3.75 -11.88 -12.82
N ILE A 373 3.36 -12.72 -13.78
CA ILE A 373 4.05 -13.98 -14.09
C ILE A 373 4.44 -13.95 -15.57
N VAL A 374 5.74 -14.05 -15.86
CA VAL A 374 6.28 -14.07 -17.21
C VAL A 374 6.90 -15.44 -17.48
N SER A 375 6.24 -16.25 -18.28
CA SER A 375 6.72 -17.59 -18.68
C SER A 375 7.55 -17.54 -19.97
N ASN A 376 8.26 -18.63 -20.24
CA ASN A 376 9.04 -18.84 -21.46
C ASN A 376 10.20 -17.85 -21.65
N VAL A 377 10.79 -17.37 -20.54
CA VAL A 377 11.91 -16.42 -20.55
C VAL A 377 13.23 -17.15 -20.80
N SER A 378 14.02 -16.68 -21.77
CA SER A 378 15.34 -17.26 -22.04
C SER A 378 16.36 -16.77 -20.99
N PRO A 379 17.27 -17.64 -20.50
CA PRO A 379 18.39 -17.22 -19.66
C PRO A 379 19.22 -16.08 -20.27
N GLY A 380 19.59 -15.09 -19.47
CA GLY A 380 20.27 -13.86 -19.87
C GLY A 380 19.35 -12.74 -20.38
N SER A 381 18.03 -12.92 -20.29
CA SER A 381 17.07 -11.88 -20.71
C SER A 381 16.83 -10.86 -19.60
N VAL A 382 16.58 -9.61 -20.00
CA VAL A 382 16.01 -8.59 -19.12
C VAL A 382 14.48 -8.64 -19.25
N VAL A 383 13.81 -8.88 -18.13
CA VAL A 383 12.34 -8.85 -18.01
C VAL A 383 11.94 -7.45 -17.55
N ASN A 384 10.99 -6.81 -18.24
CA ASN A 384 10.47 -5.48 -17.93
C ASN A 384 8.97 -5.56 -17.69
N ILE A 385 8.50 -5.09 -16.54
CA ILE A 385 7.10 -5.19 -16.11
C ILE A 385 6.62 -3.83 -15.60
N PRO A 386 5.55 -3.25 -16.18
CA PRO A 386 4.97 -2.02 -15.67
C PRO A 386 4.24 -2.27 -14.34
N TRP A 387 4.40 -1.37 -13.39
CA TRP A 387 3.62 -1.27 -12.17
C TRP A 387 3.04 0.14 -12.07
N SER A 388 1.75 0.26 -12.36
CA SER A 388 1.03 1.53 -12.52
C SER A 388 0.13 1.84 -11.33
N ASP A 389 -0.44 3.04 -11.33
CA ASP A 389 -1.44 3.50 -10.35
C ASP A 389 -0.92 3.48 -8.89
N LEU A 390 0.37 3.73 -8.71
CA LEU A 390 0.98 3.80 -7.40
C LEU A 390 0.60 5.11 -6.70
N ASP A 391 0.42 5.05 -5.38
CA ASP A 391 0.24 6.23 -4.53
C ASP A 391 1.48 7.11 -4.61
N PRO A 392 1.35 8.45 -4.70
CA PRO A 392 2.51 9.35 -4.57
C PRO A 392 3.08 9.31 -3.15
N ASN A 393 4.35 9.71 -3.01
CA ASN A 393 5.07 9.80 -1.72
C ASN A 393 4.99 8.51 -0.89
N THR A 394 5.00 7.37 -1.56
CA THR A 394 4.80 6.06 -0.94
C THR A 394 5.97 5.16 -1.26
N GLU A 395 6.51 4.50 -0.23
CA GLU A 395 7.54 3.48 -0.40
C GLU A 395 6.88 2.15 -0.78
N TYR A 396 7.46 1.47 -1.76
CA TYR A 396 7.07 0.16 -2.25
C TYR A 396 8.24 -0.81 -2.06
N GLU A 397 7.93 -2.08 -1.83
CA GLU A 397 8.91 -3.16 -1.82
C GLU A 397 8.52 -4.26 -2.82
N TRP A 398 9.52 -4.88 -3.43
CA TRP A 398 9.32 -5.93 -4.42
C TRP A 398 10.53 -6.86 -4.52
N PHE A 399 10.30 -8.05 -5.07
CA PHE A 399 11.33 -9.03 -5.40
C PHE A 399 10.82 -9.96 -6.51
N VAL A 400 11.70 -10.86 -6.96
CA VAL A 400 11.43 -11.79 -8.05
C VAL A 400 11.77 -13.22 -7.65
N GLU A 401 10.92 -14.15 -8.05
CA GLU A 401 11.19 -15.58 -8.04
C GLU A 401 11.39 -16.08 -9.46
N VAL A 402 12.48 -16.81 -9.69
CA VAL A 402 12.80 -17.42 -10.99
C VAL A 402 12.79 -18.93 -10.84
N ASN A 403 11.98 -19.59 -11.66
CA ASN A 403 11.75 -21.03 -11.66
C ASN A 403 12.08 -21.64 -13.03
N ASP A 404 12.83 -22.74 -13.05
CA ASP A 404 13.26 -23.49 -14.25
C ASP A 404 12.42 -24.76 -14.52
N GLY A 405 11.36 -24.98 -13.74
CA GLY A 405 10.53 -26.19 -13.72
C GLY A 405 10.93 -27.21 -12.65
N TYR A 406 12.08 -27.03 -11.99
CA TYR A 406 12.64 -27.96 -11.00
C TYR A 406 13.06 -27.28 -9.69
N ALA A 407 13.64 -26.08 -9.77
CA ALA A 407 14.14 -25.27 -8.66
C ALA A 407 13.63 -23.83 -8.78
N THR A 408 13.61 -23.11 -7.65
CA THR A 408 13.26 -21.69 -7.59
C THR A 408 14.33 -20.92 -6.85
N THR A 409 14.77 -19.79 -7.42
CA THR A 409 15.69 -18.85 -6.78
C THR A 409 14.98 -17.52 -6.59
N ARG A 410 15.07 -16.95 -5.38
CA ARG A 410 14.50 -15.65 -5.04
C ARG A 410 15.58 -14.56 -5.05
N SER A 411 15.23 -13.35 -5.47
CA SER A 411 16.10 -12.17 -5.35
C SER A 411 16.11 -11.59 -3.93
N PRO A 412 17.04 -10.67 -3.62
CA PRO A 412 16.85 -9.75 -2.50
C PRO A 412 15.53 -8.97 -2.67
N ARG A 413 15.03 -8.43 -1.55
CA ARG A 413 13.99 -7.40 -1.60
C ARG A 413 14.61 -6.07 -1.97
N TRP A 414 13.96 -5.40 -2.90
CA TRP A 414 14.31 -4.05 -3.31
C TRP A 414 13.17 -3.11 -2.98
N THR A 415 13.54 -1.86 -2.72
CA THR A 415 12.59 -0.80 -2.37
C THR A 415 12.71 0.37 -3.31
N PHE A 416 11.63 1.11 -3.47
CA PHE A 416 11.65 2.41 -4.14
C PHE A 416 10.53 3.29 -3.60
N THR A 417 10.69 4.61 -3.68
CA THR A 417 9.67 5.59 -3.25
C THR A 417 9.18 6.39 -4.44
N THR A 418 7.86 6.53 -4.56
CA THR A 418 7.20 7.42 -5.53
C THR A 418 7.21 8.87 -5.05
N TRP A 419 7.12 9.87 -5.94
CA TRP A 419 7.04 11.29 -5.56
C TRP A 419 5.87 12.05 -6.16
N ASP A 420 5.52 13.16 -5.49
CA ASP A 420 4.80 14.29 -6.08
C ASP A 420 5.49 15.60 -5.68
N HIS A 421 6.44 16.08 -6.49
CA HIS A 421 6.86 17.48 -6.40
C HIS A 421 5.93 18.33 -7.24
N GLN A 422 5.46 19.43 -6.64
CA GLN A 422 4.53 20.35 -7.27
C GLN A 422 5.18 21.72 -7.48
N LEU A 423 4.90 22.35 -8.62
CA LEU A 423 5.27 23.74 -8.92
C LEU A 423 4.06 24.63 -8.74
N ASP A 424 4.14 25.52 -7.76
CA ASP A 424 3.16 26.60 -7.56
C ASP A 424 3.80 27.89 -8.06
N LEU A 425 3.45 28.27 -9.29
CA LEU A 425 4.10 29.37 -10.01
C LEU A 425 3.10 30.46 -10.35
N LYS A 426 3.58 31.71 -10.29
CA LYS A 426 2.87 32.87 -10.82
C LYS A 426 3.69 33.63 -11.84
N ALA A 427 3.07 33.95 -12.97
CA ALA A 427 3.64 34.79 -14.02
C ALA A 427 2.57 35.62 -14.74
N PHE A 428 2.95 36.76 -15.30
CA PHE A 428 2.11 37.54 -16.20
C PHE A 428 2.77 37.65 -17.57
N LEU A 429 1.95 37.73 -18.61
CA LEU A 429 2.36 38.16 -19.95
C LEU A 429 2.04 39.64 -20.09
N GLU A 430 2.99 40.45 -20.55
CA GLU A 430 2.77 41.90 -20.74
C GLU A 430 1.61 42.19 -21.70
N GLY A 431 1.53 41.43 -22.79
CA GLY A 431 0.55 41.63 -23.86
C GLY A 431 -0.92 41.69 -23.40
N PRO A 432 -1.47 40.61 -22.83
CA PRO A 432 -2.87 40.55 -22.42
C PRO A 432 -3.16 41.24 -21.08
N PHE A 433 -2.15 41.81 -20.40
CA PHE A 433 -2.34 42.38 -19.07
C PHE A 433 -3.21 43.63 -19.08
N ASN A 434 -4.27 43.64 -18.27
CA ASN A 434 -5.31 44.69 -18.26
C ASN A 434 -5.28 45.58 -17.01
N GLY A 435 -4.17 45.56 -16.26
CA GLY A 435 -3.95 46.37 -15.06
C GLY A 435 -4.20 45.65 -13.73
N SER A 436 -4.91 44.52 -13.75
CA SER A 436 -5.10 43.66 -12.58
C SER A 436 -4.98 42.16 -12.87
N SER A 437 -5.27 41.76 -14.11
CA SER A 437 -5.31 40.38 -14.59
C SER A 437 -4.91 40.35 -16.07
N MET A 438 -5.12 39.23 -16.76
CA MET A 438 -4.95 39.10 -18.21
C MET A 438 -6.30 38.87 -18.90
N ASN A 439 -6.45 39.41 -20.10
CA ASN A 439 -7.66 39.24 -20.91
C ASN A 439 -7.77 37.81 -21.43
N VAL A 440 -8.86 37.11 -21.08
CA VAL A 440 -9.13 35.72 -21.50
C VAL A 440 -9.71 35.69 -22.92
N ASN A 441 -9.06 34.97 -23.82
CA ASN A 441 -9.54 34.64 -25.16
C ASN A 441 -9.43 33.13 -25.44
N SER A 442 -10.07 32.31 -24.59
CA SER A 442 -9.93 30.85 -24.60
C SER A 442 -10.32 30.17 -25.92
N THR A 443 -11.17 30.79 -26.75
CA THR A 443 -11.55 30.26 -28.07
C THR A 443 -10.42 30.26 -29.09
N ALA A 444 -9.32 30.97 -28.82
CA ALA A 444 -8.16 31.02 -29.70
C ALA A 444 -7.04 30.06 -29.28
N VAL A 445 -7.03 29.53 -28.06
CA VAL A 445 -5.95 28.65 -27.57
C VAL A 445 -6.07 27.27 -28.22
N THR A 446 -4.94 26.76 -28.74
CA THR A 446 -4.88 25.41 -29.35
C THR A 446 -5.08 24.31 -28.30
N LEU A 447 -5.77 23.23 -28.67
CA LEU A 447 -5.99 22.05 -27.83
C LEU A 447 -4.72 21.22 -27.58
N GLN A 448 -3.70 21.37 -28.42
CA GLN A 448 -2.40 20.71 -28.30
C GLN A 448 -1.31 21.75 -28.05
N GLN A 449 -0.36 21.42 -27.17
CA GLN A 449 0.78 22.29 -26.85
C GLN A 449 1.57 22.72 -28.12
N PRO A 450 2.00 23.99 -28.24
CA PRO A 450 2.58 24.55 -29.47
C PRO A 450 4.11 24.38 -29.63
N TYR A 451 4.79 23.78 -28.67
CA TYR A 451 6.26 23.74 -28.54
C TYR A 451 6.93 22.53 -29.22
N SER A 452 6.18 21.70 -29.96
CA SER A 452 6.74 20.51 -30.63
C SER A 452 7.65 20.82 -31.83
N ALA A 453 7.60 22.05 -32.35
CA ALA A 453 8.38 22.49 -33.51
C ALA A 453 9.56 23.39 -33.10
N LEU A 454 10.37 23.78 -34.09
CA LEU A 454 11.40 24.80 -33.90
C LEU A 454 10.80 26.11 -33.38
N PRO A 455 11.49 26.84 -32.48
CA PRO A 455 12.83 26.54 -31.96
C PRO A 455 12.87 25.56 -30.76
N TRP A 456 11.73 25.26 -30.12
CA TRP A 456 11.72 24.53 -28.83
C TRP A 456 11.99 23.02 -28.94
N ASN A 457 11.52 22.38 -30.02
CA ASN A 457 11.60 20.92 -30.23
C ASN A 457 11.24 20.12 -28.97
N TYR A 458 10.16 20.51 -28.30
CA TYR A 458 9.70 19.85 -27.09
C TYR A 458 8.93 18.56 -27.44
N SER A 459 9.39 17.42 -26.92
CA SER A 459 8.85 16.10 -27.25
C SER A 459 7.57 15.72 -26.50
N GLY A 460 7.08 16.58 -25.60
CA GLY A 460 5.84 16.33 -24.85
C GLY A 460 4.62 16.26 -25.76
N THR A 461 3.60 15.53 -25.29
CA THR A 461 2.38 15.23 -26.05
C THR A 461 1.12 15.80 -25.40
N GLU A 462 1.29 16.76 -24.48
CA GLU A 462 0.22 17.38 -23.72
C GLU A 462 -0.86 17.96 -24.65
N SER A 463 -2.09 17.53 -24.41
CA SER A 463 -3.27 17.95 -25.13
C SER A 463 -4.51 17.79 -24.26
N VAL A 464 -5.55 18.56 -24.56
CA VAL A 464 -6.84 18.52 -23.88
C VAL A 464 -7.98 18.43 -24.87
N ASN A 465 -9.12 17.90 -24.46
CA ASN A 465 -10.33 17.87 -25.30
C ASN A 465 -11.07 19.23 -25.30
N LEU A 466 -10.81 20.06 -24.29
CA LEU A 466 -11.38 21.40 -24.13
C LEU A 466 -10.43 22.23 -23.26
N ILE A 467 -10.22 23.50 -23.64
CA ILE A 467 -9.47 24.45 -22.80
C ILE A 467 -10.28 24.79 -21.54
N PRO A 468 -9.71 24.61 -20.33
CA PRO A 468 -10.39 24.99 -19.10
C PRO A 468 -10.76 26.49 -19.03
N PRO A 469 -11.70 26.89 -18.16
CA PRO A 469 -11.99 28.30 -17.94
C PRO A 469 -10.76 29.09 -17.48
N ASP A 470 -10.75 30.39 -17.79
CA ASP A 470 -9.72 31.35 -17.38
C ASP A 470 -8.29 31.11 -17.89
N ILE A 471 -8.07 30.09 -18.75
CA ILE A 471 -6.80 29.89 -19.42
C ILE A 471 -6.58 30.97 -20.49
N ILE A 472 -5.42 31.60 -20.43
CA ILE A 472 -4.95 32.61 -21.39
C ILE A 472 -4.16 31.97 -22.51
N ASP A 473 -3.18 31.12 -22.15
CA ASP A 473 -2.31 30.48 -23.13
C ASP A 473 -1.55 29.28 -22.53
N TRP A 474 -0.82 28.56 -23.38
CA TRP A 474 0.19 27.59 -22.98
C TRP A 474 1.49 28.29 -22.50
N LEU A 475 2.18 27.63 -21.57
CA LEU A 475 3.56 27.90 -21.19
C LEU A 475 4.39 26.62 -21.27
N LEU A 476 5.64 26.72 -21.71
CA LEU A 476 6.61 25.64 -21.57
C LEU A 476 7.48 25.92 -20.34
N ILE A 477 7.34 25.07 -19.34
CA ILE A 477 8.15 25.09 -18.12
C ILE A 477 9.41 24.28 -18.39
N GLU A 478 10.56 24.83 -18.07
CA GLU A 478 11.85 24.14 -18.05
C GLU A 478 12.48 24.26 -16.66
N LEU A 479 12.96 23.13 -16.13
CA LEU A 479 13.65 23.08 -14.85
C LEU A 479 15.14 22.78 -15.07
N ARG A 480 15.98 23.51 -14.34
CA ARG A 480 17.44 23.37 -14.36
C ARG A 480 17.97 23.21 -12.96
N ASP A 481 18.90 22.28 -12.75
CA ASP A 481 19.52 22.05 -11.44
C ASP A 481 20.99 22.47 -11.46
N ALA A 482 21.33 23.52 -10.70
CA ALA A 482 22.66 24.11 -10.73
C ALA A 482 23.08 24.71 -9.38
N ALA A 483 24.39 24.94 -9.21
CA ALA A 483 24.93 25.51 -7.97
C ALA A 483 24.45 26.95 -7.71
N ASN A 484 24.20 27.72 -8.77
CA ASN A 484 23.79 29.12 -8.70
C ASN A 484 23.15 29.53 -10.06
N PRO A 485 22.38 30.63 -10.12
CA PRO A 485 21.61 30.97 -11.32
C PRO A 485 22.49 31.24 -12.54
N ALA A 486 23.72 31.76 -12.39
CA ALA A 486 24.59 32.02 -13.53
C ALA A 486 25.11 30.74 -14.21
N LEU A 487 25.05 29.60 -13.51
CA LEU A 487 25.44 28.29 -14.03
C LEU A 487 24.25 27.43 -14.49
N ALA A 488 23.02 27.90 -14.35
CA ALA A 488 21.83 27.19 -14.80
C ALA A 488 21.65 27.35 -16.32
N GLY A 489 22.60 26.85 -17.12
CA GLY A 489 22.57 26.83 -18.60
C GLY A 489 21.80 25.63 -19.17
N GLY A 490 21.69 25.52 -20.50
CA GLY A 490 20.92 24.45 -21.15
C GLY A 490 21.38 23.03 -20.81
N GLU A 491 22.66 22.85 -20.48
CA GLU A 491 23.25 21.56 -20.10
C GLU A 491 22.81 21.07 -18.71
N THR A 492 22.33 21.97 -17.84
CA THR A 492 21.85 21.61 -16.50
C THR A 492 20.33 21.34 -16.48
N ARG A 493 19.72 21.21 -17.66
CA ARG A 493 18.28 20.95 -17.79
C ARG A 493 17.94 19.54 -17.35
N VAL A 494 17.06 19.46 -16.37
CA VAL A 494 16.61 18.21 -15.76
C VAL A 494 15.18 17.85 -16.16
N TYR A 495 14.35 18.82 -16.55
CA TYR A 495 12.96 18.55 -16.95
C TYR A 495 12.32 19.64 -17.81
N ARG A 496 11.30 19.25 -18.58
CA ARG A 496 10.42 20.16 -19.34
C ARG A 496 8.98 19.63 -19.38
N ARG A 497 8.01 20.55 -19.24
CA ARG A 497 6.57 20.25 -19.34
C ARG A 497 5.78 21.43 -19.87
N ALA A 498 4.82 21.18 -20.76
CA ALA A 498 3.85 22.18 -21.17
C ALA A 498 2.69 22.25 -20.16
N ALA A 499 2.31 23.46 -19.77
CA ALA A 499 1.29 23.75 -18.78
C ALA A 499 0.42 24.94 -19.21
N PHE A 500 -0.64 25.23 -18.44
CA PHE A 500 -1.52 26.35 -18.72
C PHE A 500 -1.23 27.56 -17.85
N LEU A 501 -1.38 28.76 -18.43
CA LEU A 501 -1.35 30.03 -17.71
C LEU A 501 -2.78 30.58 -17.56
N LYS A 502 -3.17 30.94 -16.34
CA LYS A 502 -4.48 31.53 -16.02
C LYS A 502 -4.46 33.05 -16.03
N ALA A 503 -5.64 33.66 -16.16
CA ALA A 503 -5.84 35.11 -16.18
C ALA A 503 -5.30 35.85 -14.93
N ASN A 504 -5.32 35.18 -13.78
CA ASN A 504 -4.81 35.70 -12.51
C ASN A 504 -3.29 35.47 -12.32
N GLY A 505 -2.63 34.89 -13.31
CA GLY A 505 -1.20 34.60 -13.35
C GLY A 505 -0.79 33.23 -12.82
N ASP A 506 -1.72 32.42 -12.31
CA ASP A 506 -1.39 31.06 -11.85
C ASP A 506 -0.99 30.18 -13.02
N VAL A 507 0.06 29.38 -12.84
CA VAL A 507 0.44 28.32 -13.77
C VAL A 507 -0.08 27.00 -13.22
N VAL A 508 -0.87 26.28 -14.01
CA VAL A 508 -1.60 25.08 -13.57
C VAL A 508 -1.42 23.93 -14.56
N ASP A 509 -1.66 22.71 -14.09
CA ASP A 509 -1.68 21.50 -14.90
C ASP A 509 -2.91 21.47 -15.84
N LEU A 510 -3.01 20.41 -16.64
CA LEU A 510 -3.99 20.30 -17.73
C LEU A 510 -5.46 20.25 -17.27
N ASP A 511 -5.70 20.01 -15.98
CA ASP A 511 -7.03 20.08 -15.38
C ASP A 511 -7.52 21.53 -15.17
N GLY A 512 -6.63 22.52 -15.24
CA GLY A 512 -6.93 23.94 -15.04
C GLY A 512 -6.95 24.41 -13.58
N TYR A 513 -6.60 23.54 -12.64
CA TYR A 513 -6.68 23.80 -11.20
C TYR A 513 -5.44 23.39 -10.41
N SER A 514 -4.89 22.20 -10.67
CA SER A 514 -3.82 21.63 -9.88
C SER A 514 -2.47 22.31 -10.18
N PRO A 515 -1.57 22.44 -9.19
CA PRO A 515 -0.16 22.78 -9.44
C PRO A 515 0.49 21.80 -10.42
N VAL A 516 1.53 22.24 -11.12
CA VAL A 516 2.20 21.38 -12.11
C VAL A 516 3.11 20.37 -11.41
N SER A 517 2.87 19.08 -11.65
CA SER A 517 3.69 17.99 -11.11
C SER A 517 4.96 17.76 -11.92
N PHE A 518 6.08 17.43 -11.26
CA PHE A 518 7.34 17.07 -11.92
C PHE A 518 8.14 16.00 -11.16
N PRO A 519 8.78 15.04 -11.85
CA PRO A 519 9.52 13.95 -11.22
C PRO A 519 11.05 14.19 -11.26
N VAL A 520 11.55 15.20 -10.55
CA VAL A 520 12.99 15.53 -10.56
C VAL A 520 13.61 15.45 -9.17
N ASN A 521 14.70 14.71 -9.07
CA ASN A 521 15.67 14.79 -7.99
C ASN A 521 16.44 16.12 -8.05
N VAL A 522 16.45 16.89 -6.96
CA VAL A 522 17.22 18.14 -6.88
C VAL A 522 18.52 17.88 -6.11
N ASP A 523 19.65 17.88 -6.82
CA ASP A 523 20.98 17.67 -6.28
C ASP A 523 21.60 18.97 -5.76
N GLN A 524 21.31 20.11 -6.40
CA GLN A 524 21.85 21.41 -6.03
C GLN A 524 20.73 22.42 -5.73
N ASN A 525 20.38 23.27 -6.69
CA ASN A 525 19.31 24.24 -6.57
C ASN A 525 18.49 24.20 -7.85
N LEU A 526 17.19 24.04 -7.68
CA LEU A 526 16.25 24.01 -8.79
C LEU A 526 15.91 25.44 -9.23
N PHE A 527 16.12 25.74 -10.50
CA PHE A 527 15.71 26.99 -11.16
C PHE A 527 14.61 26.70 -12.17
N VAL A 528 13.60 27.56 -12.22
CA VAL A 528 12.49 27.45 -13.18
C VAL A 528 12.63 28.49 -14.27
N ILE A 529 12.37 28.08 -15.51
CA ILE A 529 12.36 28.91 -16.70
C ILE A 529 10.99 28.77 -17.35
N LEU A 530 10.37 29.91 -17.66
CA LEU A 530 9.11 29.99 -18.37
C LEU A 530 9.36 30.46 -19.79
N TRP A 531 8.99 29.63 -20.75
CA TRP A 531 9.03 29.93 -22.17
C TRP A 531 7.62 30.14 -22.69
N HIS A 532 7.45 31.18 -23.50
CA HIS A 532 6.21 31.48 -24.20
C HIS A 532 6.47 31.62 -25.69
N ARG A 533 5.43 31.48 -26.51
CA ARG A 533 5.55 31.47 -27.99
C ARG A 533 5.95 32.81 -28.60
N ASN A 534 5.70 33.92 -27.90
CA ASN A 534 5.96 35.27 -28.43
C ASN A 534 6.42 36.30 -27.38
N HIS A 535 6.78 35.85 -26.18
CA HIS A 535 7.37 36.67 -25.13
C HIS A 535 8.79 36.17 -24.80
N LEU A 536 9.65 37.09 -24.37
CA LEU A 536 10.97 36.74 -23.84
C LEU A 536 10.81 35.86 -22.58
N PRO A 537 11.66 34.83 -22.42
CA PRO A 537 11.56 33.92 -21.29
C PRO A 537 11.98 34.58 -19.97
N LEU A 538 11.44 34.09 -18.86
CA LEU A 538 11.88 34.45 -17.51
C LEU A 538 12.52 33.24 -16.84
N MET A 539 13.56 33.48 -16.04
CA MET A 539 14.17 32.48 -15.16
C MET A 539 14.16 32.99 -13.72
N SER A 540 13.96 32.10 -12.74
CA SER A 540 14.05 32.46 -11.33
C SER A 540 15.43 33.02 -10.96
N ALA A 541 15.47 34.12 -10.23
CA ALA A 541 16.72 34.74 -9.78
C ALA A 541 17.43 33.95 -8.68
N ILE A 542 16.69 33.10 -7.97
CA ILE A 542 17.16 32.23 -6.89
C ILE A 542 16.65 30.81 -7.10
N GLY A 543 17.28 29.85 -6.41
CA GLY A 543 16.77 28.48 -6.33
C GLY A 543 15.40 28.46 -5.64
N LEU A 544 14.51 27.58 -6.10
CA LEU A 544 13.17 27.43 -5.54
C LEU A 544 13.25 26.72 -4.19
N ASN A 545 12.41 27.15 -3.25
CA ASN A 545 12.27 26.51 -1.94
C ASN A 545 11.18 25.44 -2.04
N GLY A 546 11.55 24.16 -1.82
CA GLY A 546 10.61 23.06 -1.72
C GLY A 546 10.19 22.81 -0.27
N GLU A 547 9.09 23.39 0.18
CA GLU A 547 8.51 23.06 1.49
C GLU A 547 7.48 21.93 1.31
N GLN A 548 7.66 20.82 2.01
CA GLN A 548 6.78 19.63 1.92
C GLN A 548 6.56 19.12 0.48
N GLY A 549 7.56 19.28 -0.39
CA GLY A 549 7.48 18.86 -1.80
C GLY A 549 6.84 19.87 -2.75
N VAL A 550 6.37 21.02 -2.26
CA VAL A 550 5.83 22.10 -3.11
C VAL A 550 6.89 23.18 -3.29
N PHE A 551 7.28 23.41 -4.54
CA PHE A 551 8.24 24.42 -4.95
C PHE A 551 7.50 25.65 -5.47
N GLN A 552 7.58 26.74 -4.71
CA GLN A 552 6.83 27.96 -4.99
C GLN A 552 7.71 29.05 -5.62
N TYR A 553 7.18 29.77 -6.61
CA TYR A 553 7.85 30.95 -7.17
C TYR A 553 6.90 31.96 -7.82
N ASP A 554 7.05 33.24 -7.47
CA ASP A 554 6.21 34.32 -8.01
C ASP A 554 7.05 35.37 -8.75
N PHE A 555 6.89 35.44 -10.07
CA PHE A 555 7.56 36.41 -10.93
C PHE A 555 6.89 37.79 -10.95
N THR A 556 5.71 37.94 -10.35
CA THR A 556 4.81 39.06 -10.63
C THR A 556 4.97 40.26 -9.69
N GLN A 557 5.67 40.09 -8.57
CA GLN A 557 5.68 41.09 -7.48
C GLN A 557 6.95 41.94 -7.40
N ASP A 558 8.09 41.42 -7.84
CA ASP A 558 9.39 42.12 -7.79
C ASP A 558 10.18 41.79 -9.06
N ALA A 559 10.73 42.81 -9.72
CA ALA A 559 11.61 42.62 -10.88
C ALA A 559 12.81 41.71 -10.57
N ASN A 560 13.30 41.74 -9.33
CA ASN A 560 14.44 40.91 -8.90
C ASN A 560 14.05 39.44 -8.69
N ALA A 561 12.78 39.05 -8.82
CA ALA A 561 12.40 37.65 -8.93
C ALA A 561 12.87 37.04 -10.27
N SER A 562 13.04 37.86 -11.31
CA SER A 562 13.61 37.42 -12.58
C SER A 562 15.13 37.56 -12.57
N TYR A 563 15.85 36.52 -13.00
CA TYR A 563 17.30 36.59 -13.19
C TYR A 563 17.63 37.65 -14.25
N GLY A 564 18.41 38.67 -13.86
CA GLY A 564 18.66 39.87 -14.68
C GLY A 564 17.81 41.10 -14.29
N GLY A 565 16.88 40.97 -13.34
CA GLY A 565 16.12 42.07 -12.78
C GLY A 565 15.25 42.78 -13.80
N ASN A 566 15.23 44.11 -13.74
CA ASN A 566 14.51 44.98 -14.69
C ASN A 566 14.88 44.76 -16.17
N SER A 567 16.07 44.22 -16.46
CA SER A 567 16.48 43.93 -17.84
C SER A 567 15.81 42.68 -18.40
N ALA A 568 15.34 41.78 -17.54
CA ALA A 568 14.72 40.51 -17.93
C ALA A 568 13.19 40.60 -18.09
N CYS A 569 12.54 41.46 -17.31
CA CYS A 569 11.08 41.55 -17.25
C CYS A 569 10.53 42.86 -17.85
N ALA A 570 9.21 42.92 -18.02
CA ALA A 570 8.48 44.14 -18.33
C ALA A 570 7.80 44.67 -17.05
N GLU A 571 7.87 45.97 -16.82
CA GLU A 571 7.13 46.63 -15.75
C GLU A 571 5.68 46.85 -16.19
N LEU A 572 4.74 46.31 -15.44
CA LEU A 572 3.32 46.35 -15.68
C LEU A 572 2.63 47.35 -14.74
N PRO A 573 1.45 47.88 -15.11
CA PRO A 573 0.68 48.76 -14.23
C PRO A 573 0.47 48.16 -12.84
N GLY A 574 0.62 48.99 -11.80
CA GLY A 574 0.44 48.57 -10.40
C GLY A 574 1.68 47.99 -9.73
N ALA A 575 2.89 48.31 -10.22
CA ALA A 575 4.16 47.76 -9.72
C ALA A 575 4.17 46.22 -9.79
N ARG A 576 3.71 45.70 -10.93
CA ARG A 576 3.73 44.28 -11.27
C ARG A 576 4.77 44.05 -12.36
N TYR A 577 5.16 42.79 -12.52
CA TYR A 577 6.16 42.40 -13.51
C TYR A 577 5.69 41.20 -14.33
N GLY A 578 6.13 41.11 -15.57
CA GLY A 578 5.75 40.02 -16.46
C GLY A 578 6.79 39.75 -17.56
N MET A 579 6.50 38.72 -18.34
CA MET A 579 7.28 38.34 -19.52
C MET A 579 7.16 39.46 -20.57
N PRO A 580 8.26 40.01 -21.10
CA PRO A 580 8.20 41.05 -22.13
C PRO A 580 7.70 40.51 -23.47
N ALA A 581 6.74 41.18 -24.09
CA ALA A 581 6.22 40.79 -25.41
C ALA A 581 7.19 41.18 -26.54
N GLY A 582 7.24 40.39 -27.62
CA GLY A 582 7.84 40.83 -28.89
C GLY A 582 8.86 39.89 -29.53
N ASP A 583 9.22 38.78 -28.89
CA ASP A 583 10.16 37.77 -29.41
C ASP A 583 9.38 36.71 -30.19
N VAL A 584 8.94 37.04 -31.41
CA VAL A 584 7.96 36.23 -32.18
C VAL A 584 8.61 35.02 -32.86
N ASN A 585 9.93 35.05 -33.04
CA ASN A 585 10.72 33.94 -33.57
C ASN A 585 11.40 33.12 -32.46
N ALA A 586 11.24 33.53 -31.20
CA ALA A 586 11.84 32.90 -30.02
C ALA A 586 13.36 32.72 -30.13
N ASP A 587 14.05 33.73 -30.67
CA ASP A 587 15.51 33.78 -30.75
C ASP A 587 16.16 34.42 -29.51
N GLY A 588 15.33 34.89 -28.57
CA GLY A 588 15.75 35.52 -27.33
C GLY A 588 16.10 36.99 -27.47
N SER A 589 15.77 37.67 -28.57
CA SER A 589 16.06 39.09 -28.79
C SER A 589 14.94 39.81 -29.52
N VAL A 590 14.31 40.82 -28.91
CA VAL A 590 13.29 41.63 -29.58
C VAL A 590 13.94 42.64 -30.52
N ASN A 591 13.93 42.34 -31.83
CA ASN A 591 14.68 43.08 -32.83
C ASN A 591 13.91 43.24 -34.17
N LEU A 592 14.59 43.69 -35.22
CA LEU A 592 13.97 43.94 -36.53
C LEU A 592 13.56 42.66 -37.28
N LEU A 593 14.13 41.51 -36.93
CA LEU A 593 13.71 40.21 -37.45
C LEU A 593 12.30 39.87 -36.96
N ASP A 594 11.97 40.18 -35.71
CA ASP A 594 10.61 40.02 -35.18
C ASP A 594 9.60 40.90 -35.93
N LEU A 595 9.95 42.16 -36.18
CA LEU A 595 9.10 43.07 -36.95
C LEU A 595 8.91 42.59 -38.39
N SER A 596 9.96 42.06 -39.00
CA SER A 596 9.89 41.49 -40.35
C SER A 596 8.94 40.29 -40.37
N ASN A 597 8.99 39.45 -39.33
CA ASN A 597 8.06 38.34 -39.14
C ASN A 597 6.61 38.81 -38.92
N TRP A 598 6.40 39.86 -38.12
CA TRP A 598 5.07 40.45 -37.90
C TRP A 598 4.41 40.90 -39.21
N SER A 599 5.18 41.45 -40.14
CA SER A 599 4.62 41.98 -41.40
C SER A 599 3.95 40.92 -42.30
N TYR A 600 4.28 39.63 -42.15
CA TYR A 600 3.65 38.55 -42.93
C TYR A 600 2.22 38.25 -42.48
N ASN A 601 1.93 38.46 -41.19
CA ASN A 601 0.65 38.14 -40.58
C ASN A 601 -0.18 39.38 -40.22
N ALA A 602 0.29 40.58 -40.55
CA ALA A 602 -0.44 41.82 -40.30
C ALA A 602 -1.85 41.80 -40.93
N GLY A 603 -2.86 42.02 -40.09
CA GLY A 603 -4.27 41.97 -40.44
C GLY A 603 -4.91 40.57 -40.40
N GLN A 604 -4.17 39.54 -39.99
CA GLN A 604 -4.73 38.20 -39.78
C GLN A 604 -5.24 38.00 -38.35
N SER A 605 -6.08 36.99 -38.18
CA SER A 605 -6.62 36.59 -36.87
C SER A 605 -6.37 35.11 -36.59
N GLY A 606 -6.25 34.76 -35.32
CA GLY A 606 -6.10 33.38 -34.84
C GLY A 606 -4.94 33.19 -33.86
N TYR A 607 -4.57 31.94 -33.61
CA TYR A 607 -3.45 31.59 -32.73
C TYR A 607 -2.11 31.78 -33.42
N LEU A 608 -1.67 33.03 -33.52
CA LEU A 608 -0.46 33.43 -34.26
C LEU A 608 0.61 33.93 -33.30
N ASN A 609 1.89 33.68 -33.58
CA ASN A 609 2.99 34.23 -32.76
C ASN A 609 3.03 35.76 -32.81
N ASN A 610 2.50 36.37 -33.86
CA ASN A 610 2.55 37.82 -34.06
C ASN A 610 1.43 38.59 -33.34
N ASP A 611 0.44 37.89 -32.79
CA ASP A 611 -0.57 38.41 -31.87
C ASP A 611 0.07 38.51 -30.47
N LEU A 612 0.72 39.64 -30.20
CA LEU A 612 1.53 39.89 -29.01
C LEU A 612 0.67 40.26 -27.81
N ASN A 613 -0.51 40.84 -28.02
CA ASN A 613 -1.44 41.18 -26.95
C ASN A 613 -2.49 40.07 -26.66
N LEU A 614 -2.47 38.99 -27.45
CA LEU A 614 -3.33 37.82 -27.34
C LEU A 614 -4.83 38.17 -27.50
N ASP A 615 -5.12 39.19 -28.32
CA ASP A 615 -6.50 39.61 -28.63
C ASP A 615 -7.08 38.93 -29.88
N THR A 616 -6.35 37.93 -30.41
CA THR A 616 -6.65 37.14 -31.60
C THR A 616 -6.44 37.88 -32.92
N HIS A 617 -5.91 39.10 -32.93
CA HIS A 617 -5.65 39.87 -34.14
C HIS A 617 -4.19 40.33 -34.16
N THR A 618 -3.49 40.06 -35.25
CA THR A 618 -2.16 40.64 -35.49
C THR A 618 -2.33 42.02 -36.14
N ASP A 619 -2.26 43.10 -35.37
CA ASP A 619 -2.48 44.46 -35.86
C ASP A 619 -1.47 45.50 -35.34
N ASN A 620 -1.73 46.78 -35.63
CA ASN A 620 -0.81 47.86 -35.27
C ASN A 620 -0.65 48.04 -33.76
N ASN A 621 -1.56 47.52 -32.93
CA ASN A 621 -1.43 47.52 -31.48
C ASN A 621 -0.30 46.59 -31.04
N ASP A 622 -0.17 45.39 -31.61
CA ASP A 622 0.96 44.50 -31.33
C ASP A 622 2.29 45.18 -31.64
N LYS A 623 2.37 45.80 -32.82
CA LYS A 623 3.58 46.47 -33.25
C LYS A 623 3.91 47.69 -32.39
N ASN A 624 2.96 48.62 -32.24
CA ASN A 624 3.24 49.95 -31.69
C ASN A 624 3.21 49.95 -30.16
N SER A 625 2.40 49.09 -29.55
CA SER A 625 2.21 49.07 -28.10
C SER A 625 3.03 47.96 -27.42
N MET A 626 3.33 46.85 -28.11
CA MET A 626 4.09 45.73 -27.53
C MET A 626 5.52 45.66 -28.08
N TRP A 627 5.69 45.35 -29.38
CA TRP A 627 7.02 45.15 -29.96
C TRP A 627 7.92 46.40 -29.83
N LEU A 628 7.41 47.59 -30.19
CA LEU A 628 8.19 48.82 -30.15
C LEU A 628 8.61 49.18 -28.71
N HIS A 629 7.80 48.83 -27.71
CA HIS A 629 8.08 49.09 -26.31
C HIS A 629 9.28 48.27 -25.81
N ASN A 630 9.40 47.02 -26.26
CA ASN A 630 10.49 46.12 -25.87
C ASN A 630 11.64 46.04 -26.87
N TYR A 631 11.62 46.82 -27.95
CA TYR A 631 12.66 46.80 -28.97
C TYR A 631 14.05 47.02 -28.35
N GLY A 632 14.96 46.08 -28.61
CA GLY A 632 16.32 46.07 -28.06
C GLY A 632 16.48 45.29 -26.76
N LYS A 633 15.41 44.74 -26.16
CA LYS A 633 15.52 43.78 -25.06
C LYS A 633 16.01 42.42 -25.56
N SER A 634 16.74 41.71 -24.69
CA SER A 634 17.18 40.34 -24.92
C SER A 634 17.01 39.50 -23.66
N SER A 635 16.83 38.20 -23.85
CA SER A 635 16.75 37.22 -22.77
C SER A 635 17.99 37.31 -21.87
N GLN A 636 17.76 37.16 -20.56
CA GLN A 636 18.80 37.07 -19.55
C GLN A 636 19.05 35.62 -19.12
N VAL A 637 18.26 34.66 -19.64
CA VAL A 637 18.40 33.23 -19.33
C VAL A 637 19.75 32.73 -19.86
N PRO A 638 20.62 32.13 -19.03
CA PRO A 638 21.88 31.56 -19.49
C PRO A 638 21.64 30.50 -20.59
N GLN A 639 22.45 30.53 -21.65
CA GLN A 639 22.36 29.53 -22.72
C GLN A 639 23.12 28.26 -22.38
#